data_AF-A0A3M2F6X9-F1
#
_entry.id   AF-A0A3M2F6X9-F1
#
_cell.length_a   1.000
_cell.length_b   1.000
_cell.length_c   1.000
_cell.angle_alpha   90.00
_cell.angle_beta   90.00
_cell.angle_gamma   90.00
#
_symmetry.space_group_name_H-M   'P 1'
#
loop_
_entity.id
_entity.type
_entity.pdbx_description
1 polymer ?
#
loop_
_entity_poly.entity_id
_entity_poly.type
_entity_poly.pdbx_seq_one_letter_code
_entity_poly.pdbx_strand_id
1 'polypeptide(L)'
;MGRKLLREEFLMSKTVRSFGFLVSMLLVLSIGCGSSASPVPSTGTEPGKPEPSPAKQQIAKASLEKSAEASEADAAATTTPVKTAADEYVIVLDASGSMNEKMGEESKIALAQKAFADLLEKIPASARLGIVVFGHRLPHTDPKSCEDIEVLAPVGEPDRAALKTAIEAVKARGETPIGSSLEQAASLFSSDARKTLVLLSDGKESCGADPAAVIRKLRDSGIDVIVHTIGFGVDEETKKQLEAIAEAGGGKYFDARSGAELGSVLQEAAGVAEGMLNQCLEEVTGRKVVLRETFDGDAIPTGWQVLNRDDNRIAVDGGKLLIVTQYRAPWAENDKIANLVRSTKPVSLPDYEFSSEIRFQPQMQHHGVAIQLQQNDSNYIELQYYADPHGYNLWRRFRIVKVLDGEWTQVSVSGAIGAAKTPLDIVLKIVKKGINFYGYATYPDPESGKVSERLIGVQTAPTITSPRLVLKAANGASDHYGSGKVSEIDAEFDNVTLTRLDIARNFIDRGKDPNAVYQTNFLDRRAFEREFIVHNPDPRRMGFACGLNLVSRYGLLGNNRKPAVPNLVEYKGQLPDGDWDVIAQLTTRLTTAGNSAGFALIQDTQTMLTVEYASLEHGYNQKRRLRFGKLIGTEWTVLEDPAYRFGGSPDWQDVLLKIEKRGRKYTAFGYFKNEKSGKWEWIKIGEQTLLKFHPRLHLYAANFQQDHYGYEKTHEIVGRFSRLLILKR
;
A
#
# COMPACT_ATOMS: atom_id res chain seq x y z
N MET A 1 64.19 -9.75 1.29
CA MET A 1 64.92 -10.98 0.88
C MET A 1 64.00 -12.16 1.19
N GLY A 2 63.79 -13.18 0.36
CA GLY A 2 64.27 -13.45 -1.00
C GLY A 2 65.16 -14.71 -1.07
N ARG A 3 64.78 -15.70 -1.90
CA ARG A 3 65.38 -17.06 -2.05
C ARG A 3 64.94 -18.05 -0.92
N LYS A 4 64.81 -19.37 -1.13
CA LYS A 4 64.81 -20.22 -2.35
C LYS A 4 64.35 -21.68 -2.03
N LEU A 5 63.88 -22.38 -3.07
CA LEU A 5 64.16 -23.81 -3.41
C LEU A 5 63.56 -25.02 -2.63
N LEU A 6 63.30 -26.08 -3.42
CA LEU A 6 63.28 -27.53 -3.14
C LEU A 6 62.17 -28.11 -2.22
N ARG A 7 61.89 -29.43 -2.22
CA ARG A 7 61.65 -30.44 -3.30
C ARG A 7 61.19 -31.76 -2.63
N GLU A 8 60.52 -32.62 -3.39
CA GLU A 8 60.43 -34.09 -3.22
C GLU A 8 60.04 -34.72 -1.85
N GLU A 9 58.82 -35.30 -1.85
CA GLU A 9 58.50 -36.71 -1.58
C GLU A 9 59.26 -37.53 -0.50
N PHE A 10 58.48 -38.23 0.35
CA PHE A 10 58.59 -39.70 0.44
C PHE A 10 57.27 -40.37 0.90
N LEU A 11 57.22 -41.72 0.89
CA LEU A 11 55.99 -42.52 0.81
C LEU A 11 55.64 -43.41 2.04
N MET A 12 54.42 -43.97 2.00
CA MET A 12 53.85 -45.07 2.84
C MET A 12 53.34 -44.67 4.25
N SER A 13 52.34 -45.33 4.86
CA SER A 13 51.87 -46.72 4.68
C SER A 13 50.36 -46.95 4.94
N LYS A 14 49.72 -47.79 4.09
CA LYS A 14 48.64 -48.81 4.30
C LYS A 14 47.56 -48.54 5.38
N THR A 15 46.25 -48.75 5.15
CA THR A 15 45.58 -50.04 4.78
C THR A 15 44.12 -49.69 4.39
N VAL A 16 43.47 -50.02 3.25
CA VAL A 16 43.33 -51.21 2.36
C VAL A 16 42.08 -52.09 2.68
N ARG A 17 41.23 -52.31 1.65
CA ARG A 17 39.93 -53.05 1.55
C ARG A 17 38.65 -52.23 1.82
N SER A 18 37.51 -52.42 1.14
CA SER A 18 37.11 -53.20 -0.06
C SER A 18 35.63 -52.87 -0.41
N PHE A 19 35.07 -53.05 -1.62
CA PHE A 19 35.54 -53.30 -3.00
C PHE A 19 34.37 -52.99 -3.97
N GLY A 20 34.58 -52.70 -5.27
CA GLY A 20 33.47 -52.35 -6.18
C GLY A 20 33.86 -52.02 -7.63
N PHE A 21 34.11 -53.06 -8.43
CA PHE A 21 34.45 -53.12 -9.86
C PHE A 21 33.83 -52.06 -10.82
N LEU A 22 34.30 -51.79 -12.06
CA LEU A 22 35.53 -51.97 -12.88
C LEU A 22 35.08 -51.83 -14.36
N VAL A 23 35.91 -51.21 -15.24
CA VAL A 23 36.22 -51.59 -16.65
C VAL A 23 36.50 -50.37 -17.56
N SER A 24 37.74 -50.32 -18.07
CA SER A 24 38.29 -49.74 -19.33
C SER A 24 37.87 -48.34 -19.85
N MET A 25 38.76 -47.48 -20.39
CA MET A 25 39.82 -47.65 -21.42
C MET A 25 39.27 -47.96 -22.84
N LEU A 26 39.82 -47.46 -23.95
CA LEU A 26 41.07 -46.69 -24.20
C LEU A 26 40.93 -45.69 -25.38
N LEU A 27 41.94 -44.82 -25.54
CA LEU A 27 42.35 -44.09 -26.77
C LEU A 27 42.47 -44.95 -28.04
N VAL A 28 42.51 -44.31 -29.22
CA VAL A 28 43.66 -44.37 -30.17
C VAL A 28 43.61 -43.27 -31.27
N LEU A 29 44.71 -43.08 -32.01
CA LEU A 29 45.17 -41.87 -32.71
C LEU A 29 44.71 -41.66 -34.19
N SER A 30 44.60 -40.37 -34.54
CA SER A 30 45.18 -39.62 -35.68
C SER A 30 45.29 -40.16 -37.12
N ILE A 31 44.87 -39.31 -38.09
CA ILE A 31 45.35 -39.06 -39.48
C ILE A 31 44.41 -37.96 -40.09
N GLY A 32 44.74 -37.03 -41.01
CA GLY A 32 45.97 -36.65 -41.73
C GLY A 32 45.79 -36.71 -43.27
N CYS A 33 45.92 -35.68 -44.12
CA CYS A 33 46.15 -34.21 -44.03
C CYS A 33 45.45 -33.57 -45.29
N GLY A 34 45.53 -32.29 -45.71
CA GLY A 34 46.30 -31.08 -45.34
C GLY A 34 46.11 -29.98 -46.43
N SER A 35 46.81 -28.83 -46.32
CA SER A 35 46.78 -27.64 -47.23
C SER A 35 45.46 -26.82 -47.28
N SER A 36 45.47 -25.50 -47.51
CA SER A 36 46.55 -24.48 -47.61
C SER A 36 46.05 -23.08 -47.14
N ALA A 37 46.92 -22.08 -47.07
CA ALA A 37 46.67 -20.80 -46.36
C ALA A 37 46.14 -19.62 -47.22
N SER A 38 45.73 -18.56 -46.49
CA SER A 38 45.29 -17.18 -46.80
C SER A 38 46.03 -16.42 -47.94
N PRO A 39 45.60 -15.21 -48.41
CA PRO A 39 44.66 -14.25 -47.79
C PRO A 39 43.68 -13.49 -48.74
N VAL A 40 43.08 -12.40 -48.23
CA VAL A 40 42.11 -11.47 -48.86
C VAL A 40 42.76 -10.57 -49.93
N PRO A 41 42.03 -10.27 -51.03
CA PRO A 41 41.87 -8.87 -51.47
C PRO A 41 40.43 -8.51 -51.90
N SER A 42 40.18 -7.21 -52.11
CA SER A 42 38.90 -6.61 -52.53
C SER A 42 38.92 -6.16 -54.01
N THR A 43 37.81 -6.25 -54.74
CA THR A 43 37.29 -5.24 -55.70
C THR A 43 36.03 -5.70 -56.47
N GLY A 44 35.00 -4.83 -56.55
CA GLY A 44 34.02 -4.71 -57.67
C GLY A 44 33.07 -5.89 -58.02
N THR A 45 31.98 -5.71 -58.77
CA THR A 45 31.15 -4.53 -59.10
C THR A 45 29.78 -5.03 -59.64
N GLU A 46 28.64 -4.48 -59.19
CA GLU A 46 27.36 -4.49 -59.94
C GLU A 46 26.49 -3.28 -59.53
N PRO A 47 25.47 -2.85 -60.33
CA PRO A 47 25.22 -1.42 -60.50
C PRO A 47 23.92 -0.84 -59.90
N GLY A 48 24.02 0.43 -59.51
CA GLY A 48 23.04 1.48 -59.85
C GLY A 48 21.58 1.34 -59.42
N LYS A 49 21.22 1.99 -58.29
CA LYS A 49 19.83 2.31 -57.94
C LYS A 49 19.70 3.84 -57.80
N PRO A 50 18.72 4.51 -58.43
CA PRO A 50 18.71 5.98 -58.53
C PRO A 50 18.30 6.69 -57.24
N GLU A 51 18.91 7.84 -57.01
CA GLU A 51 18.67 8.74 -55.87
C GLU A 51 17.47 9.68 -56.14
N PRO A 52 16.63 10.00 -55.14
CA PRO A 52 15.43 10.83 -55.35
C PRO A 52 15.74 12.34 -55.42
N SER A 53 15.07 13.03 -56.34
CA SER A 53 15.24 14.47 -56.62
C SER A 53 14.97 15.40 -55.41
N PRO A 54 15.72 16.52 -55.25
CA PRO A 54 15.60 17.46 -54.13
C PRO A 54 14.20 18.04 -53.89
N ALA A 55 13.37 18.14 -54.93
CA ALA A 55 12.06 18.79 -54.88
C ALA A 55 11.08 18.17 -53.86
N LYS A 56 11.27 16.91 -53.45
CA LYS A 56 10.40 16.24 -52.46
C LYS A 56 10.74 16.54 -51.00
N GLN A 57 11.90 17.14 -50.70
CA GLN A 57 12.28 17.44 -49.31
C GLN A 57 11.70 18.78 -48.79
N GLN A 58 11.49 19.76 -49.66
CA GLN A 58 10.93 21.07 -49.24
C GLN A 58 9.44 21.01 -48.87
N ILE A 59 8.62 20.25 -49.60
CA ILE A 59 7.17 20.15 -49.34
C ILE A 59 6.91 19.51 -47.97
N ALA A 60 7.70 18.51 -47.57
CA ALA A 60 7.56 17.85 -46.27
C ALA A 60 7.84 18.77 -45.08
N LYS A 61 8.73 19.77 -45.23
CA LYS A 61 9.16 20.63 -44.12
C LYS A 61 8.14 21.74 -43.82
N ALA A 62 7.65 22.43 -44.85
CA ALA A 62 6.64 23.48 -44.72
C ALA A 62 5.30 22.97 -44.16
N SER A 63 4.99 21.68 -44.32
CA SER A 63 3.80 21.04 -43.75
C SER A 63 3.92 20.64 -42.27
N LEU A 64 5.13 20.64 -41.69
CA LEU A 64 5.37 20.34 -40.28
C LEU A 64 5.48 21.60 -39.42
N GLU A 65 6.04 22.68 -39.98
CA GLU A 65 6.20 23.95 -39.27
C GLU A 65 4.83 24.64 -39.04
N LYS A 66 3.92 24.62 -40.04
CA LYS A 66 2.58 25.26 -39.93
C LYS A 66 1.57 24.50 -39.04
N SER A 67 1.89 23.28 -38.59
CA SER A 67 1.09 22.53 -37.63
C SER A 67 1.50 22.77 -36.17
N ALA A 68 2.66 23.39 -35.93
CA ALA A 68 3.12 23.71 -34.57
C ALA A 68 2.40 24.95 -34.02
N GLU A 69 2.43 26.07 -34.74
CA GLU A 69 1.86 27.36 -34.30
C GLU A 69 0.33 27.30 -34.06
N ALA A 70 -0.38 26.39 -34.74
CA ALA A 70 -1.82 26.18 -34.54
C ALA A 70 -2.17 25.39 -33.27
N SER A 71 -1.18 24.84 -32.55
CA SER A 71 -1.39 23.99 -31.37
C SER A 71 -1.17 24.70 -30.03
N GLU A 72 -0.57 25.89 -30.01
CA GLU A 72 -0.22 26.59 -28.75
C GLU A 72 -1.28 27.62 -28.30
N ALA A 73 -2.29 27.90 -29.12
CA ALA A 73 -3.27 28.97 -28.87
C ALA A 73 -4.53 28.57 -28.07
N ASP A 74 -4.87 27.28 -27.98
CA ASP A 74 -6.10 26.79 -27.31
C ASP A 74 -5.81 25.70 -26.25
N ALA A 75 -4.52 25.52 -25.90
CA ALA A 75 -4.07 24.61 -24.84
C ALA A 75 -3.97 25.31 -23.46
N ALA A 76 -4.43 26.56 -23.35
CA ALA A 76 -4.43 27.36 -22.11
C ALA A 76 -5.52 26.95 -21.10
N ALA A 77 -6.00 25.70 -21.17
CA ALA A 77 -6.78 25.08 -20.10
C ALA A 77 -5.89 24.96 -18.86
N THR A 78 -5.92 26.00 -18.03
CA THR A 78 -4.99 26.17 -16.91
C THR A 78 -5.16 25.02 -15.93
N THR A 79 -4.22 24.08 -15.91
CA THR A 79 -4.12 23.06 -14.87
C THR A 79 -3.61 23.72 -13.60
N THR A 80 -4.48 24.48 -12.93
CA THR A 80 -4.27 24.92 -11.55
C THR A 80 -3.87 23.68 -10.74
N PRO A 81 -2.72 23.68 -10.05
CA PRO A 81 -2.41 22.59 -9.14
C PRO A 81 -3.55 22.54 -8.13
N VAL A 82 -4.04 21.34 -7.83
CA VAL A 82 -5.06 21.15 -6.79
C VAL A 82 -4.39 21.48 -5.45
N LYS A 83 -4.52 22.75 -5.05
CA LYS A 83 -4.07 23.29 -3.77
C LYS A 83 -4.85 22.55 -2.69
N THR A 84 -4.22 21.55 -2.08
CA THR A 84 -4.79 20.82 -0.96
C THR A 84 -5.22 21.83 0.10
N ALA A 85 -6.51 21.81 0.46
CA ALA A 85 -7.04 22.64 1.55
C ALA A 85 -6.22 22.38 2.82
N ALA A 86 -5.77 23.47 3.45
CA ALA A 86 -5.11 23.39 4.75
C ALA A 86 -6.14 23.02 5.83
N ASP A 87 -5.74 22.23 6.82
CA ASP A 87 -6.55 22.04 8.03
C ASP A 87 -6.38 23.24 8.95
N GLU A 88 -7.50 23.77 9.43
CA GLU A 88 -7.54 24.86 10.39
C GLU A 88 -8.49 24.52 11.54
N TYR A 89 -8.00 24.77 12.76
CA TYR A 89 -8.64 24.41 14.01
C TYR A 89 -8.89 25.66 14.84
N VAL A 90 -10.11 25.83 15.36
CA VAL A 90 -10.40 26.87 16.37
C VAL A 90 -10.99 26.22 17.61
N ILE A 91 -10.36 26.43 18.76
CA ILE A 91 -10.92 26.02 20.04
C ILE A 91 -11.61 27.22 20.67
N VAL A 92 -12.87 27.03 21.10
CA VAL A 92 -13.68 28.01 21.81
C VAL A 92 -13.77 27.56 23.27
N LEU A 93 -13.19 28.33 24.18
CA LEU A 93 -13.13 28.04 25.61
C LEU A 93 -14.11 28.92 26.38
N ASP A 94 -14.97 28.27 27.16
CA ASP A 94 -15.81 28.91 28.16
C ASP A 94 -14.99 29.38 29.37
N ALA A 95 -15.13 30.67 29.70
CA ALA A 95 -14.69 31.27 30.94
C ALA A 95 -15.79 32.21 31.51
N SER A 96 -17.05 31.79 31.35
CA SER A 96 -18.19 32.38 32.05
C SER A 96 -18.12 32.10 33.57
N GLY A 97 -19.03 32.71 34.34
CA GLY A 97 -18.98 32.68 35.81
C GLY A 97 -19.05 31.28 36.43
N SER A 98 -19.78 30.35 35.81
CA SER A 98 -19.98 28.96 36.24
C SER A 98 -18.67 28.16 36.30
N MET A 99 -17.71 28.47 35.42
CA MET A 99 -16.39 27.83 35.41
C MET A 99 -15.54 28.10 36.68
N ASN A 100 -16.00 28.95 37.62
CA ASN A 100 -15.43 29.04 38.97
C ASN A 100 -15.84 27.90 39.92
N GLU A 101 -16.91 27.15 39.61
CA GLU A 101 -17.39 26.04 40.44
C GLU A 101 -16.31 24.97 40.66
N LYS A 102 -16.36 24.32 41.82
CA LYS A 102 -15.41 23.26 42.17
C LYS A 102 -15.82 21.90 41.61
N MET A 103 -14.85 21.21 41.02
CA MET A 103 -14.96 19.81 40.61
C MET A 103 -13.84 19.03 41.32
N GLY A 104 -14.16 18.47 42.48
CA GLY A 104 -13.15 17.99 43.43
C GLY A 104 -12.53 19.17 44.19
N GLU A 105 -11.20 19.21 44.28
CA GLU A 105 -10.49 20.24 45.05
C GLU A 105 -10.29 21.56 44.28
N GLU A 106 -10.25 21.48 42.95
CA GLU A 106 -9.97 22.58 42.01
C GLU A 106 -11.24 23.15 41.36
N SER A 107 -11.15 24.35 40.76
CA SER A 107 -12.22 24.92 39.94
C SER A 107 -12.24 24.34 38.53
N LYS A 108 -13.41 24.35 37.88
CA LYS A 108 -13.56 23.90 36.49
C LYS A 108 -12.58 24.61 35.55
N ILE A 109 -12.43 25.94 35.67
CA ILE A 109 -11.48 26.72 34.84
C ILE A 109 -10.02 26.28 35.02
N ALA A 110 -9.59 25.96 36.25
CA ALA A 110 -8.22 25.50 36.50
C ALA A 110 -7.95 24.12 35.89
N LEU A 111 -8.94 23.22 35.93
CA LEU A 111 -8.87 21.92 35.28
C LEU A 111 -8.86 22.04 33.75
N ALA A 112 -9.65 22.97 33.19
CA ALA A 112 -9.64 23.27 31.76
C ALA A 112 -8.30 23.86 31.30
N GLN A 113 -7.72 24.79 32.06
CA GLN A 113 -6.40 25.36 31.78
C GLN A 113 -5.29 24.29 31.76
N LYS A 114 -5.29 23.38 32.75
CA LYS A 114 -4.35 22.24 32.77
C LYS A 114 -4.55 21.30 31.59
N ALA A 115 -5.78 20.88 31.32
CA ALA A 115 -6.10 19.97 30.22
C ALA A 115 -5.79 20.59 28.84
N PHE A 116 -5.87 21.92 28.71
CA PHE A 116 -5.47 22.64 27.51
C PHE A 116 -3.93 22.75 27.36
N ALA A 117 -3.20 22.98 28.46
CA ALA A 117 -1.73 22.95 28.45
C ALA A 117 -1.20 21.56 28.04
N ASP A 118 -1.76 20.50 28.63
CA ASP A 118 -1.50 19.10 28.27
C ASP A 118 -1.82 18.77 26.80
N LEU A 119 -2.71 19.53 26.16
CA LEU A 119 -3.09 19.40 24.76
C LEU A 119 -2.11 20.16 23.84
N LEU A 120 -1.72 21.39 24.19
CA LEU A 120 -0.74 22.19 23.43
C LEU A 120 0.61 21.47 23.28
N GLU A 121 1.02 20.68 24.26
CA GLU A 121 2.26 19.90 24.20
C GLU A 121 2.17 18.73 23.20
N LYS A 122 0.96 18.25 22.89
CA LYS A 122 0.67 17.09 22.03
C LYS A 122 0.28 17.46 20.59
N ILE A 123 -0.41 18.57 20.37
CA ILE A 123 -0.79 19.05 19.02
C ILE A 123 0.47 19.22 18.14
N PRO A 124 0.56 18.60 16.94
CA PRO A 124 1.71 18.75 16.06
C PRO A 124 2.05 20.21 15.73
N ALA A 125 3.33 20.56 15.68
CA ALA A 125 3.78 21.94 15.41
C ALA A 125 3.31 22.50 14.05
N SER A 126 2.93 21.63 13.10
CA SER A 126 2.40 21.99 11.78
C SER A 126 0.87 22.14 11.73
N ALA A 127 0.15 21.96 12.84
CA ALA A 127 -1.28 22.22 12.90
C ALA A 127 -1.57 23.72 12.96
N ARG A 128 -2.57 24.21 12.22
CA ARG A 128 -2.98 25.63 12.27
C ARG A 128 -4.07 25.80 13.31
N LEU A 129 -3.74 26.40 14.45
CA LEU A 129 -4.61 26.55 15.62
C LEU A 129 -4.93 28.03 15.86
N GLY A 130 -6.21 28.33 16.08
CA GLY A 130 -6.70 29.57 16.67
C GLY A 130 -7.43 29.30 17.98
N ILE A 131 -7.56 30.33 18.83
CA ILE A 131 -8.22 30.24 20.13
C ILE A 131 -9.17 31.43 20.30
N VAL A 132 -10.41 31.14 20.67
CA VAL A 132 -11.41 32.10 21.11
C VAL A 132 -11.78 31.78 22.56
N VAL A 133 -11.95 32.81 23.40
CA VAL A 133 -12.41 32.69 24.78
C VAL A 133 -13.55 33.67 25.01
N PHE A 134 -14.57 33.27 25.78
CA PHE A 134 -15.67 34.16 26.15
C PHE A 134 -15.83 34.30 27.67
N GLY A 135 -16.38 35.44 28.11
CA GLY A 135 -16.69 35.74 29.51
C GLY A 135 -15.50 36.00 30.42
N HIS A 136 -14.25 36.05 29.92
CA HIS A 136 -13.05 36.03 30.77
C HIS A 136 -12.61 37.40 31.34
N ARG A 137 -13.25 38.51 30.94
CA ARG A 137 -12.84 39.88 31.31
C ARG A 137 -13.91 40.60 32.10
N LEU A 138 -15.16 40.58 31.64
CA LEU A 138 -16.28 41.32 32.23
C LEU A 138 -17.10 40.41 33.17
N PRO A 139 -17.49 40.88 34.37
CA PRO A 139 -18.42 40.13 35.22
C PRO A 139 -19.81 40.09 34.59
N HIS A 140 -20.61 39.06 34.93
CA HIS A 140 -22.01 38.94 34.50
C HIS A 140 -22.90 40.16 34.86
N THR A 141 -22.51 40.95 35.86
CA THR A 141 -23.20 42.21 36.22
C THR A 141 -22.95 43.37 35.25
N ASP A 142 -22.00 43.24 34.31
CA ASP A 142 -21.74 44.26 33.29
C ASP A 142 -22.72 44.08 32.12
N PRO A 143 -23.47 45.14 31.70
CA PRO A 143 -24.37 45.07 30.55
C PRO A 143 -23.72 44.62 29.24
N LYS A 144 -22.38 44.65 29.14
CA LYS A 144 -21.59 44.19 27.99
C LYS A 144 -21.01 42.78 28.17
N SER A 145 -21.34 42.03 29.22
CA SER A 145 -20.78 40.68 29.42
C SER A 145 -21.11 39.72 28.27
N CYS A 146 -22.24 39.90 27.58
CA CYS A 146 -22.58 39.20 26.34
C CYS A 146 -21.79 39.63 25.09
N GLU A 147 -21.06 40.75 25.15
CA GLU A 147 -20.08 41.17 24.14
C GLU A 147 -18.66 40.65 24.45
N ASP A 148 -18.46 39.97 25.59
CA ASP A 148 -17.13 39.63 26.11
C ASP A 148 -16.51 38.40 25.42
N ILE A 149 -16.02 38.59 24.20
CA ILE A 149 -15.33 37.57 23.40
C ILE A 149 -13.93 38.08 23.04
N GLU A 150 -12.91 37.23 23.15
CA GLU A 150 -11.53 37.52 22.74
C GLU A 150 -10.96 36.42 21.86
N VAL A 151 -10.33 36.82 20.75
CA VAL A 151 -9.48 35.95 19.94
C VAL A 151 -8.09 35.95 20.56
N LEU A 152 -7.84 35.07 21.53
CA LEU A 152 -6.51 34.93 22.15
C LEU A 152 -5.43 34.57 21.14
N ALA A 153 -5.81 33.85 20.06
CA ALA A 153 -4.90 33.55 18.97
C ALA A 153 -5.64 33.48 17.62
N PRO A 154 -5.18 34.18 16.56
CA PRO A 154 -5.64 33.92 15.20
C PRO A 154 -5.15 32.54 14.74
N VAL A 155 -5.78 31.99 13.71
CA VAL A 155 -5.40 30.67 13.15
C VAL A 155 -4.00 30.73 12.51
N GLY A 156 -3.03 30.04 13.14
CA GLY A 156 -1.64 29.98 12.68
C GLY A 156 -0.85 28.83 13.30
N GLU A 157 0.45 28.77 13.03
CA GLU A 157 1.34 27.82 13.71
C GLU A 157 1.45 28.20 15.20
N PRO A 158 1.23 27.28 16.15
CA PRO A 158 1.06 27.63 17.56
C PRO A 158 2.41 27.91 18.25
N ASP A 159 2.62 29.17 18.68
CA ASP A 159 3.59 29.47 19.75
C ASP A 159 3.06 28.90 21.07
N ARG A 160 3.36 27.63 21.31
CA ARG A 160 2.92 26.88 22.50
C ARG A 160 3.24 27.60 23.82
N ALA A 161 4.34 28.36 23.88
CA ALA A 161 4.75 29.06 25.10
C ALA A 161 3.89 30.32 25.34
N ALA A 162 3.66 31.12 24.29
CA ALA A 162 2.74 32.26 24.36
C ALA A 162 1.29 31.81 24.63
N LEU A 163 0.81 30.76 23.95
CA LEU A 163 -0.55 30.22 24.12
C LEU A 163 -0.78 29.67 25.52
N LYS A 164 0.18 28.91 26.08
CA LYS A 164 0.11 28.40 27.46
C LYS A 164 0.03 29.55 28.47
N THR A 165 0.88 30.57 28.31
CA THR A 165 0.87 31.78 29.16
C THR A 165 -0.45 32.55 29.07
N ALA A 166 -1.02 32.68 27.86
CA ALA A 166 -2.30 33.35 27.64
C ALA A 166 -3.48 32.59 28.28
N ILE A 167 -3.52 31.27 28.12
CA ILE A 167 -4.55 30.40 28.72
C ILE A 167 -4.46 30.39 30.25
N GLU A 168 -3.26 30.32 30.82
CA GLU A 168 -3.04 30.41 32.28
C GLU A 168 -3.47 31.77 32.87
N ALA A 169 -3.56 32.83 32.05
CA ALA A 169 -4.04 34.16 32.46
C ALA A 169 -5.58 34.33 32.41
N VAL A 170 -6.33 33.41 31.77
CA VAL A 170 -7.79 33.40 31.68
C VAL A 170 -8.44 33.28 33.08
N LYS A 171 -9.59 33.95 33.29
CA LYS A 171 -10.30 33.99 34.56
C LYS A 171 -11.79 33.90 34.33
N ALA A 172 -12.46 32.93 34.96
CA ALA A 172 -13.90 32.75 34.86
C ALA A 172 -14.67 33.95 35.47
N ARG A 173 -15.55 34.64 34.72
CA ARG A 173 -16.24 35.87 35.21
C ARG A 173 -17.65 36.12 34.69
N GLY A 174 -17.85 35.98 33.38
CA GLY A 174 -18.94 36.63 32.65
C GLY A 174 -20.16 35.77 32.34
N GLU A 175 -20.95 36.23 31.39
CA GLU A 175 -22.03 35.49 30.74
C GLU A 175 -21.48 34.46 29.73
N THR A 176 -22.38 33.68 29.12
CA THR A 176 -22.08 32.52 28.25
C THR A 176 -22.58 32.75 26.80
N PRO A 177 -22.03 33.71 26.02
CA PRO A 177 -22.46 34.05 24.65
C PRO A 177 -21.93 33.05 23.61
N ILE A 178 -22.41 31.81 23.64
CA ILE A 178 -21.95 30.72 22.77
C ILE A 178 -22.22 31.06 21.29
N GLY A 179 -23.42 31.50 20.94
CA GLY A 179 -23.80 31.80 19.55
C GLY A 179 -22.87 32.83 18.90
N SER A 180 -22.65 33.96 19.55
CA SER A 180 -21.72 35.00 19.07
C SER A 180 -20.27 34.52 19.04
N SER A 181 -19.86 33.67 19.97
CA SER A 181 -18.51 33.06 19.99
C SER A 181 -18.30 32.09 18.82
N LEU A 182 -19.35 31.37 18.40
CA LEU A 182 -19.31 30.50 17.22
C LEU A 182 -19.24 31.30 15.91
N GLU A 183 -19.94 32.43 15.79
CA GLU A 183 -19.78 33.34 14.63
C GLU A 183 -18.36 33.94 14.59
N GLN A 184 -17.82 34.39 15.73
CA GLN A 184 -16.47 34.95 15.82
C GLN A 184 -15.38 33.89 15.55
N ALA A 185 -15.57 32.65 16.00
CA ALA A 185 -14.68 31.54 15.69
C ALA A 185 -14.72 31.16 14.21
N ALA A 186 -15.91 31.10 13.61
CA ALA A 186 -16.09 30.78 12.19
C ALA A 186 -15.43 31.82 11.27
N SER A 187 -15.34 33.09 11.67
CA SER A 187 -14.68 34.14 10.88
C SER A 187 -13.14 34.11 10.94
N LEU A 188 -12.52 33.22 11.74
CA LEU A 188 -11.06 33.07 11.78
C LEU A 188 -10.52 32.12 10.69
N PHE A 189 -11.38 31.31 10.08
CA PHE A 189 -10.99 30.35 9.06
C PHE A 189 -10.75 30.99 7.70
N SER A 190 -9.68 30.56 7.03
CA SER A 190 -9.42 30.83 5.62
C SER A 190 -10.55 30.25 4.75
N SER A 191 -10.94 30.95 3.68
CA SER A 191 -11.95 30.47 2.70
C SER A 191 -11.68 29.03 2.24
N ASP A 192 -10.43 28.78 1.86
CA ASP A 192 -9.97 27.54 1.21
C ASP A 192 -9.63 26.41 2.20
N ALA A 193 -9.76 26.62 3.52
CA ALA A 193 -9.37 25.64 4.54
C ALA A 193 -10.50 24.64 4.85
N ARG A 194 -10.11 23.46 5.35
CA ARG A 194 -11.00 22.55 6.10
C ARG A 194 -11.11 23.08 7.53
N LYS A 195 -12.34 23.26 8.02
CA LYS A 195 -12.64 24.09 9.20
C LYS A 195 -13.20 23.23 10.32
N THR A 196 -12.48 23.13 11.44
CA THR A 196 -12.92 22.37 12.61
C THR A 196 -12.95 23.24 13.85
N LEU A 197 -14.09 23.29 14.52
CA LEU A 197 -14.34 24.07 15.73
C LEU A 197 -14.57 23.11 16.90
N VAL A 198 -13.86 23.30 18.02
CA VAL A 198 -14.09 22.55 19.27
C VAL A 198 -14.54 23.53 20.35
N LEU A 199 -15.79 23.44 20.78
CA LEU A 199 -16.35 24.21 21.91
C LEU A 199 -16.21 23.41 23.21
N LEU A 200 -15.62 23.99 24.23
CA LEU A 200 -15.62 23.48 25.61
C LEU A 200 -16.45 24.42 26.49
N SER A 201 -17.50 23.91 27.14
CA SER A 201 -18.40 24.70 27.99
C SER A 201 -18.99 23.88 29.15
N ASP A 202 -19.30 24.56 30.26
CA ASP A 202 -20.06 24.00 31.39
C ASP A 202 -21.48 24.58 31.52
N GLY A 203 -21.85 25.53 30.64
CA GLY A 203 -23.04 26.37 30.78
C GLY A 203 -23.97 26.37 29.57
N LYS A 204 -25.20 26.79 29.81
CA LYS A 204 -26.20 27.04 28.78
C LYS A 204 -25.98 28.44 28.16
N GLU A 205 -26.39 28.65 26.92
CA GLU A 205 -26.43 29.98 26.30
C GLU A 205 -27.29 30.94 27.14
N SER A 206 -26.70 32.03 27.62
CA SER A 206 -27.37 33.03 28.47
C SER A 206 -27.68 34.34 27.75
N CYS A 207 -27.08 34.60 26.59
CA CYS A 207 -27.17 35.87 25.85
C CYS A 207 -28.24 35.88 24.75
N GLY A 208 -29.12 34.87 24.71
CA GLY A 208 -30.36 34.89 23.92
C GLY A 208 -30.24 34.42 22.47
N ALA A 209 -29.12 33.84 22.07
CA ALA A 209 -28.98 33.18 20.77
C ALA A 209 -29.66 31.79 20.73
N ASP A 210 -29.85 31.24 19.53
CA ASP A 210 -29.88 29.78 19.30
C ASP A 210 -28.55 29.39 18.64
N PRO A 211 -27.56 28.86 19.39
CA PRO A 211 -26.26 28.50 18.85
C PRO A 211 -26.33 27.43 17.76
N ALA A 212 -27.33 26.53 17.80
CA ALA A 212 -27.51 25.53 16.75
C ALA A 212 -28.09 26.16 15.47
N ALA A 213 -28.94 27.19 15.57
CA ALA A 213 -29.37 27.98 14.41
C ALA A 213 -28.24 28.83 13.83
N VAL A 214 -27.35 29.35 14.67
CA VAL A 214 -26.11 30.03 14.23
C VAL A 214 -25.26 29.09 13.37
N ILE A 215 -24.99 27.86 13.83
CA ILE A 215 -24.22 26.89 13.03
C ILE A 215 -24.92 26.52 11.73
N ARG A 216 -26.25 26.30 11.74
CA ARG A 216 -27.03 26.08 10.49
C ARG A 216 -26.86 27.24 9.51
N LYS A 217 -27.09 28.48 9.95
CA LYS A 217 -26.91 29.72 9.17
C LYS A 217 -25.49 29.87 8.60
N LEU A 218 -24.46 29.54 9.37
CA LEU A 218 -23.06 29.59 8.91
C LEU A 218 -22.82 28.60 7.76
N ARG A 219 -23.30 27.36 7.90
CA ARG A 219 -23.19 26.33 6.85
C ARG A 219 -24.03 26.65 5.62
N ASP A 220 -25.24 27.17 5.79
CA ASP A 220 -26.10 27.67 4.71
C ASP A 220 -25.44 28.84 3.94
N SER A 221 -24.59 29.63 4.60
CA SER A 221 -23.80 30.70 3.96
C SER A 221 -22.54 30.21 3.22
N GLY A 222 -22.29 28.89 3.19
CA GLY A 222 -21.16 28.27 2.52
C GLY A 222 -19.91 28.07 3.40
N ILE A 223 -19.99 28.41 4.69
CA ILE A 223 -18.93 28.12 5.66
C ILE A 223 -19.14 26.69 6.17
N ASP A 224 -18.67 25.70 5.41
CA ASP A 224 -18.71 24.30 5.86
C ASP A 224 -17.67 24.08 6.98
N VAL A 225 -18.17 24.10 8.21
CA VAL A 225 -17.43 23.97 9.47
C VAL A 225 -17.98 22.80 10.27
N ILE A 226 -17.08 21.94 10.76
CA ILE A 226 -17.41 20.82 11.62
C ILE A 226 -17.28 21.27 13.07
N VAL A 227 -18.33 21.03 13.88
CA VAL A 227 -18.42 21.53 15.25
C VAL A 227 -18.47 20.38 16.25
N HIS A 228 -17.45 20.28 17.09
CA HIS A 228 -17.42 19.41 18.25
C HIS A 228 -17.75 20.21 19.51
N THR A 229 -18.41 19.57 20.47
CA THR A 229 -18.77 20.17 21.75
C THR A 229 -18.38 19.27 22.91
N ILE A 230 -17.81 19.83 23.96
CA ILE A 230 -17.45 19.14 25.19
C ILE A 230 -18.27 19.77 26.32
N GLY A 231 -19.18 18.98 26.92
CA GLY A 231 -19.88 19.37 28.13
C GLY A 231 -19.08 18.99 29.37
N PHE A 232 -18.64 19.97 30.16
CA PHE A 232 -17.78 19.74 31.32
C PHE A 232 -18.53 19.90 32.65
N GLY A 233 -19.00 18.78 33.21
CA GLY A 233 -19.82 18.78 34.43
C GLY A 233 -21.20 19.39 34.24
N VAL A 234 -21.78 19.24 33.04
CA VAL A 234 -23.07 19.82 32.62
C VAL A 234 -24.28 19.01 33.11
N ASP A 235 -25.45 19.65 33.12
CA ASP A 235 -26.74 19.00 33.31
C ASP A 235 -27.37 18.48 32.00
N GLU A 236 -28.48 17.74 32.11
CA GLU A 236 -29.20 17.16 30.97
C GLU A 236 -30.01 18.17 30.12
N GLU A 237 -29.99 19.47 30.44
CA GLU A 237 -30.53 20.52 29.56
C GLU A 237 -29.41 21.16 28.73
N THR A 238 -28.33 21.54 29.42
CA THR A 238 -27.09 22.07 28.83
C THR A 238 -26.46 21.07 27.87
N LYS A 239 -26.41 19.79 28.25
CA LYS A 239 -25.98 18.68 27.39
C LYS A 239 -26.78 18.62 26.09
N LYS A 240 -28.12 18.73 26.13
CA LYS A 240 -28.96 18.70 24.92
C LYS A 240 -28.71 19.89 24.00
N GLN A 241 -28.40 21.06 24.56
CA GLN A 241 -27.97 22.22 23.78
C GLN A 241 -26.64 21.93 23.06
N LEU A 242 -25.66 21.38 23.77
CA LEU A 242 -24.34 21.04 23.21
C LEU A 242 -24.45 19.92 22.16
N GLU A 243 -25.27 18.89 22.40
CA GLU A 243 -25.63 17.85 21.42
C GLU A 243 -26.24 18.46 20.15
N ALA A 244 -27.19 19.39 20.27
CA ALA A 244 -27.83 20.05 19.12
C ALA A 244 -26.87 20.98 18.33
N ILE A 245 -25.89 21.60 19.00
CA ILE A 245 -24.82 22.38 18.35
C ILE A 245 -23.91 21.45 17.53
N ALA A 246 -23.49 20.33 18.12
CA ALA A 246 -22.67 19.34 17.43
C ALA A 246 -23.40 18.70 16.24
N GLU A 247 -24.70 18.39 16.37
CA GLU A 247 -25.53 17.87 15.29
C GLU A 247 -25.66 18.86 14.13
N ALA A 248 -25.93 20.14 14.42
CA ALA A 248 -25.97 21.21 13.40
C ALA A 248 -24.64 21.33 12.63
N GLY A 249 -23.52 21.19 13.34
CA GLY A 249 -22.18 21.18 12.76
C GLY A 249 -21.73 19.84 12.18
N GLY A 250 -22.54 18.79 12.21
CA GLY A 250 -22.16 17.45 11.75
C GLY A 250 -20.98 16.81 12.52
N GLY A 251 -20.65 17.30 13.71
CA GLY A 251 -19.55 16.82 14.55
C GLY A 251 -20.02 15.85 15.63
N LYS A 252 -19.56 16.05 16.88
CA LYS A 252 -19.82 15.15 18.01
C LYS A 252 -19.89 15.91 19.35
N TYR A 253 -20.81 15.48 20.21
CA TYR A 253 -20.79 15.79 21.64
C TYR A 253 -19.88 14.83 22.39
N PHE A 254 -19.18 15.33 23.40
CA PHE A 254 -18.41 14.57 24.37
C PHE A 254 -18.76 15.02 25.80
N ASP A 255 -18.76 14.07 26.73
CA ASP A 255 -19.18 14.27 28.13
C ASP A 255 -17.96 14.11 29.05
N ALA A 256 -17.66 15.10 29.88
CA ALA A 256 -16.52 15.08 30.81
C ALA A 256 -16.97 15.42 32.23
N ARG A 257 -16.80 14.49 33.19
CA ARG A 257 -17.34 14.60 34.57
C ARG A 257 -16.24 14.76 35.63
N SER A 258 -14.98 14.70 35.23
CA SER A 258 -13.80 14.95 36.07
C SER A 258 -12.71 15.66 35.27
N GLY A 259 -11.73 16.29 35.93
CA GLY A 259 -10.59 16.91 35.24
C GLY A 259 -9.72 15.90 34.47
N ALA A 260 -9.65 14.65 34.94
CA ALA A 260 -8.96 13.57 34.25
C ALA A 260 -9.72 13.14 32.98
N GLU A 261 -11.05 13.02 33.06
CA GLU A 261 -11.90 12.83 31.89
C GLU A 261 -11.76 13.99 30.91
N LEU A 262 -11.81 15.25 31.37
CA LEU A 262 -11.64 16.43 30.51
C LEU A 262 -10.31 16.41 29.77
N GLY A 263 -9.20 16.03 30.44
CA GLY A 263 -7.92 15.80 29.79
C GLY A 263 -8.01 14.79 28.65
N SER A 264 -8.64 13.63 28.91
CA SER A 264 -8.82 12.58 27.89
C SER A 264 -9.81 12.98 26.77
N VAL A 265 -10.85 13.74 27.09
CA VAL A 265 -11.92 14.17 26.18
C VAL A 265 -11.48 15.36 25.32
N LEU A 266 -10.67 16.29 25.83
CA LEU A 266 -9.98 17.27 24.99
C LEU A 266 -9.00 16.57 24.04
N GLN A 267 -8.29 15.53 24.49
CA GLN A 267 -7.45 14.70 23.63
C GLN A 267 -8.27 13.82 22.65
N GLU A 268 -9.52 13.46 22.95
CA GLU A 268 -10.40 12.76 21.99
C GLU A 268 -11.05 13.73 21.00
N ALA A 269 -11.52 14.90 21.44
CA ALA A 269 -12.11 15.92 20.56
C ALA A 269 -11.06 16.55 19.66
N ALA A 270 -9.90 16.95 20.20
CA ALA A 270 -8.76 17.38 19.41
C ALA A 270 -8.08 16.22 18.66
N GLY A 271 -8.18 14.98 19.15
CA GLY A 271 -7.77 13.75 18.43
C GLY A 271 -8.79 13.27 17.39
N VAL A 272 -9.98 13.87 17.35
CA VAL A 272 -10.96 13.79 16.25
C VAL A 272 -10.74 14.94 15.27
N ALA A 273 -10.25 16.09 15.74
CA ALA A 273 -9.77 17.19 14.89
C ALA A 273 -8.47 16.82 14.15
N GLU A 274 -7.41 16.40 14.85
CA GLU A 274 -6.25 15.68 14.28
C GLU A 274 -6.69 14.33 13.65
N GLY A 275 -7.79 13.78 14.14
CA GLY A 275 -8.52 12.69 13.50
C GLY A 275 -8.95 13.03 12.07
N MET A 276 -9.24 14.29 11.74
CA MET A 276 -9.57 14.74 10.38
C MET A 276 -8.35 14.83 9.46
N LEU A 277 -7.13 15.00 10.00
CA LEU A 277 -5.89 14.81 9.25
C LEU A 277 -5.75 13.34 8.78
N ASN A 278 -6.27 12.39 9.54
CA ASN A 278 -6.54 11.05 9.03
C ASN A 278 -7.82 11.01 8.18
N GLN A 279 -8.94 11.66 8.54
CA GLN A 279 -10.22 11.47 7.85
C GLN A 279 -10.20 11.92 6.38
N CYS A 280 -9.46 12.98 6.02
CA CYS A 280 -9.27 13.35 4.61
C CYS A 280 -8.41 12.33 3.82
N LEU A 281 -7.64 11.47 4.52
CA LEU A 281 -7.02 10.26 3.97
C LEU A 281 -7.93 9.03 4.07
N GLU A 282 -8.80 8.91 5.07
CA GLU A 282 -9.75 7.80 5.26
C GLU A 282 -10.86 7.83 4.18
N GLU A 283 -11.46 9.00 3.89
CA GLU A 283 -12.53 9.13 2.88
C GLU A 283 -12.04 9.12 1.42
N VAL A 284 -10.80 9.56 1.15
CA VAL A 284 -10.24 9.59 -0.22
C VAL A 284 -9.32 8.41 -0.52
N THR A 285 -8.66 7.81 0.48
CA THR A 285 -7.65 6.75 0.26
C THR A 285 -7.79 5.50 1.13
N GLY A 286 -8.58 5.54 2.20
CA GLY A 286 -8.68 4.46 3.18
C GLY A 286 -7.36 4.19 3.90
N ARG A 287 -6.76 5.21 4.53
CA ARG A 287 -5.46 5.12 5.24
C ARG A 287 -5.52 5.73 6.64
N LYS A 288 -4.98 5.03 7.63
CA LYS A 288 -4.85 5.49 9.02
C LYS A 288 -3.49 5.14 9.62
N VAL A 289 -2.71 6.10 10.10
CA VAL A 289 -1.44 5.81 10.78
C VAL A 289 -1.70 5.12 12.12
N VAL A 290 -0.98 4.04 12.44
CA VAL A 290 -1.13 3.28 13.71
C VAL A 290 0.16 3.17 14.52
N LEU A 291 1.31 3.44 13.88
CA LEU A 291 2.61 3.64 14.53
C LEU A 291 3.39 4.62 13.66
N ARG A 292 4.05 5.56 14.31
CA ARG A 292 5.09 6.43 13.74
C ARG A 292 6.24 6.41 14.72
N GLU A 293 7.45 6.23 14.22
CA GLU A 293 8.67 6.22 15.00
C GLU A 293 9.70 7.12 14.31
N THR A 294 10.10 8.15 15.04
CA THR A 294 11.11 9.14 14.67
C THR A 294 12.38 8.97 15.51
N PHE A 295 12.39 8.11 16.53
CA PHE A 295 13.52 7.97 17.47
C PHE A 295 13.87 9.31 18.16
N ASP A 296 12.86 10.07 18.58
CA ASP A 296 13.04 11.31 19.35
C ASP A 296 13.51 11.01 20.79
N GLY A 297 14.83 10.96 21.00
CA GLY A 297 15.46 10.84 22.32
C GLY A 297 16.83 10.15 22.29
N ASP A 298 17.47 10.01 23.44
CA ASP A 298 18.87 9.51 23.54
C ASP A 298 19.00 7.97 23.44
N ALA A 299 17.89 7.24 23.24
CA ALA A 299 17.84 5.79 23.33
C ALA A 299 16.76 5.16 22.44
N ILE A 300 17.01 3.92 22.00
CA ILE A 300 16.08 3.14 21.16
C ILE A 300 14.81 2.83 21.96
N PRO A 301 13.60 3.24 21.50
CA PRO A 301 12.37 3.08 22.27
C PRO A 301 11.99 1.61 22.51
N THR A 302 11.29 1.36 23.63
CA THR A 302 10.88 0.01 24.07
C THR A 302 9.89 -0.72 23.14
N GLY A 303 9.38 -0.02 22.11
CA GLY A 303 8.67 -0.64 20.99
C GLY A 303 9.57 -1.53 20.11
N TRP A 304 10.89 -1.36 20.21
CA TRP A 304 11.90 -2.04 19.40
C TRP A 304 12.87 -2.86 20.26
N GLN A 305 13.52 -3.82 19.61
CA GLN A 305 14.60 -4.64 20.15
C GLN A 305 15.73 -4.74 19.13
N VAL A 306 16.98 -4.64 19.60
CA VAL A 306 18.17 -4.82 18.76
C VAL A 306 18.60 -6.27 18.83
N LEU A 307 18.65 -6.96 17.69
CA LEU A 307 19.28 -8.28 17.57
C LEU A 307 20.76 -8.12 17.25
N ASN A 308 21.58 -9.04 17.77
CA ASN A 308 23.04 -9.05 17.58
C ASN A 308 23.67 -7.69 17.89
N ARG A 309 23.33 -7.16 19.07
CA ARG A 309 23.66 -5.80 19.49
C ARG A 309 25.19 -5.61 19.60
N ASP A 310 25.66 -4.53 18.99
CA ASP A 310 27.02 -4.00 19.13
C ASP A 310 26.90 -2.48 19.35
N ASP A 311 26.99 -2.08 20.62
CA ASP A 311 26.78 -0.70 21.08
C ASP A 311 27.75 0.32 20.47
N ASN A 312 28.87 -0.12 19.90
CA ASN A 312 29.82 0.76 19.20
C ASN A 312 29.33 1.18 17.80
N ARG A 313 28.19 0.64 17.35
CA ARG A 313 27.72 0.68 15.95
C ARG A 313 26.21 0.88 15.80
N ILE A 314 25.55 1.31 16.86
CA ILE A 314 24.14 1.72 16.84
C ILE A 314 23.94 2.85 17.82
N ALA A 315 23.33 3.94 17.36
CA ALA A 315 23.01 5.10 18.17
C ALA A 315 21.62 5.62 17.80
N VAL A 316 21.06 6.44 18.69
CA VAL A 316 20.04 7.40 18.31
C VAL A 316 20.69 8.77 18.43
N ASP A 317 20.60 9.57 17.37
CA ASP A 317 21.20 10.90 17.28
C ASP A 317 20.35 11.79 16.37
N GLY A 318 20.22 13.08 16.70
CA GLY A 318 19.49 14.06 15.90
C GLY A 318 18.03 13.74 15.57
N GLY A 319 17.36 12.87 16.36
CA GLY A 319 16.02 12.36 16.04
C GLY A 319 16.03 11.31 14.93
N LYS A 320 17.02 10.41 14.92
CA LYS A 320 17.16 9.31 13.95
C LYS A 320 17.86 8.09 14.54
N LEU A 321 17.56 6.92 14.00
CA LEU A 321 18.31 5.69 14.27
C LEU A 321 19.53 5.56 13.33
N LEU A 322 20.74 5.62 13.89
CA LEU A 322 21.99 5.43 13.17
C LEU A 322 22.48 3.98 13.31
N ILE A 323 22.74 3.29 12.20
CA ILE A 323 23.35 1.95 12.18
C ILE A 323 24.65 1.98 11.37
N VAL A 324 25.78 1.67 12.02
CA VAL A 324 27.09 1.56 11.36
C VAL A 324 27.33 0.11 10.94
N THR A 325 27.30 -0.11 9.63
CA THR A 325 27.48 -1.42 9.01
C THR A 325 28.96 -1.77 8.86
N GLN A 326 29.27 -3.07 8.94
CA GLN A 326 30.54 -3.66 8.54
C GLN A 326 30.27 -5.12 8.10
N TYR A 327 31.08 -5.69 7.21
CA TYR A 327 30.94 -7.11 6.88
C TYR A 327 31.29 -7.99 8.09
N ARG A 328 30.26 -8.69 8.62
CA ARG A 328 30.39 -9.79 9.61
C ARG A 328 29.66 -11.07 9.19
N ALA A 329 28.68 -10.97 8.29
CA ALA A 329 27.83 -12.09 7.87
C ALA A 329 27.32 -11.91 6.43
N PRO A 330 26.93 -12.97 5.71
CA PRO A 330 26.18 -12.89 4.46
C PRO A 330 24.84 -12.18 4.64
N TRP A 331 24.38 -11.42 3.65
CA TRP A 331 23.14 -10.62 3.73
C TRP A 331 21.87 -11.44 4.05
N ALA A 332 21.85 -12.73 3.70
CA ALA A 332 20.74 -13.64 3.95
C ALA A 332 20.70 -14.19 5.40
N GLU A 333 21.81 -14.13 6.13
CA GLU A 333 21.97 -14.70 7.48
C GLU A 333 21.59 -13.65 8.53
N ASN A 334 20.28 -13.33 8.57
CA ASN A 334 19.65 -12.38 9.51
C ASN A 334 20.07 -12.62 10.97
N ASP A 335 20.29 -13.87 11.35
CA ASP A 335 20.71 -14.32 12.68
C ASP A 335 22.15 -13.91 13.05
N LYS A 336 22.97 -13.46 12.09
CA LYS A 336 24.38 -13.06 12.30
C LYS A 336 24.67 -11.61 11.90
N ILE A 337 23.71 -10.92 11.30
CA ILE A 337 23.80 -9.49 10.99
C ILE A 337 23.70 -8.70 12.30
N ALA A 338 24.72 -7.89 12.59
CA ALA A 338 24.77 -7.03 13.76
C ALA A 338 23.71 -5.91 13.68
N ASN A 339 23.22 -5.47 14.85
CA ASN A 339 22.33 -4.31 15.00
C ASN A 339 21.05 -4.35 14.12
N LEU A 340 20.47 -5.54 13.93
CA LEU A 340 19.19 -5.69 13.22
C LEU A 340 18.04 -5.30 14.15
N VAL A 341 17.40 -4.15 13.90
CA VAL A 341 16.40 -3.55 14.78
C VAL A 341 15.01 -4.03 14.40
N ARG A 342 14.26 -4.59 15.37
CA ARG A 342 12.98 -5.27 15.13
C ARG A 342 11.90 -4.83 16.11
N SER A 343 10.66 -4.67 15.67
CA SER A 343 9.54 -4.36 16.56
C SER A 343 9.29 -5.52 17.54
N THR A 344 9.06 -5.21 18.83
CA THR A 344 8.81 -6.24 19.85
C THR A 344 7.48 -6.97 19.57
N LYS A 345 6.44 -6.19 19.26
CA LYS A 345 5.10 -6.63 18.85
C LYS A 345 5.05 -6.91 17.34
N PRO A 346 4.34 -7.98 16.88
CA PRO A 346 4.02 -8.19 15.47
C PRO A 346 2.86 -7.29 15.02
N VAL A 347 2.77 -7.05 13.72
CA VAL A 347 1.65 -6.35 13.07
C VAL A 347 0.44 -7.28 12.97
N SER A 348 -0.68 -6.88 13.56
CA SER A 348 -1.95 -7.61 13.53
C SER A 348 -2.97 -7.07 12.49
N LEU A 349 -2.55 -6.13 11.65
CA LEU A 349 -3.42 -5.48 10.66
C LEU A 349 -3.63 -6.37 9.41
N PRO A 350 -4.85 -6.42 8.84
CA PRO A 350 -5.13 -7.22 7.65
C PRO A 350 -4.43 -6.65 6.41
N ASP A 351 -4.67 -5.36 6.14
CA ASP A 351 -4.09 -4.57 5.06
C ASP A 351 -3.40 -3.35 5.70
N TYR A 352 -2.16 -3.07 5.32
CA TYR A 352 -1.34 -1.99 5.89
C TYR A 352 -0.22 -1.54 4.94
N GLU A 353 0.47 -0.47 5.28
CA GLU A 353 1.58 0.13 4.57
C GLU A 353 2.68 0.40 5.59
N PHE A 354 3.88 -0.13 5.36
CA PHE A 354 5.06 -0.01 6.22
C PHE A 354 6.14 0.73 5.46
N SER A 355 6.65 1.82 5.99
CA SER A 355 7.68 2.66 5.35
C SER A 355 8.73 3.16 6.32
N SER A 356 9.89 3.54 5.78
CA SER A 356 10.94 4.29 6.46
C SER A 356 11.53 5.28 5.46
N GLU A 357 11.83 6.47 5.93
CA GLU A 357 12.83 7.33 5.31
C GLU A 357 14.21 6.81 5.71
N ILE A 358 15.15 6.80 4.77
CA ILE A 358 16.49 6.24 4.96
C ILE A 358 17.49 7.10 4.20
N ARG A 359 18.57 7.50 4.86
CA ARG A 359 19.70 8.18 4.23
C ARG A 359 20.89 7.24 4.14
N PHE A 360 21.35 6.98 2.90
CA PHE A 360 22.39 5.97 2.66
C PHE A 360 23.24 6.27 1.42
N GLN A 361 24.55 5.98 1.48
CA GLN A 361 25.47 6.23 0.36
C GLN A 361 26.40 5.03 0.06
N PRO A 362 25.94 3.93 -0.56
CA PRO A 362 26.79 2.75 -0.75
C PRO A 362 28.09 3.09 -1.49
N GLN A 363 29.21 2.99 -0.77
CA GLN A 363 30.58 3.33 -1.19
C GLN A 363 31.32 2.15 -1.81
N MET A 364 31.02 0.92 -1.38
CA MET A 364 31.56 -0.31 -1.96
C MET A 364 30.44 -1.26 -2.42
N GLN A 365 30.86 -2.33 -3.08
CA GLN A 365 29.98 -3.43 -3.49
C GLN A 365 29.34 -4.05 -2.23
N HIS A 366 28.10 -4.54 -2.37
CA HIS A 366 27.35 -5.24 -1.33
C HIS A 366 26.94 -4.43 -0.08
N HIS A 367 27.20 -3.12 -0.07
CA HIS A 367 26.57 -2.20 0.88
C HIS A 367 25.05 -2.12 0.59
N GLY A 368 24.21 -2.26 1.61
CA GLY A 368 22.76 -2.21 1.46
C GLY A 368 21.98 -1.81 2.71
N VAL A 369 20.78 -1.30 2.48
CA VAL A 369 19.76 -0.99 3.48
C VAL A 369 18.43 -1.62 3.08
N ALA A 370 17.61 -1.97 4.06
CA ALA A 370 16.32 -2.60 3.85
C ALA A 370 15.32 -2.32 4.97
N ILE A 371 14.04 -2.34 4.58
CA ILE A 371 12.93 -2.61 5.50
C ILE A 371 12.40 -4.02 5.25
N GLN A 372 12.09 -4.75 6.33
CA GLN A 372 11.66 -6.15 6.25
C GLN A 372 10.41 -6.39 7.12
N LEU A 373 9.51 -7.25 6.64
CA LEU A 373 8.36 -7.79 7.35
C LEU A 373 8.66 -9.26 7.69
N GLN A 374 9.15 -9.49 8.91
CA GLN A 374 9.66 -10.79 9.34
C GLN A 374 8.61 -11.61 10.10
N GLN A 375 8.17 -12.74 9.53
CA GLN A 375 7.32 -13.70 10.26
C GLN A 375 8.17 -14.64 11.13
N ASN A 376 9.30 -15.10 10.59
CA ASN A 376 10.43 -15.75 11.25
C ASN A 376 11.65 -15.66 10.30
N ASP A 377 12.81 -16.16 10.70
CA ASP A 377 14.05 -16.03 9.93
C ASP A 377 14.04 -16.80 8.58
N SER A 378 13.10 -17.72 8.39
CA SER A 378 12.87 -18.45 7.13
C SER A 378 11.64 -17.95 6.34
N ASN A 379 10.86 -17.00 6.87
CA ASN A 379 9.63 -16.48 6.26
C ASN A 379 9.57 -14.95 6.39
N TYR A 380 9.91 -14.21 5.34
CA TYR A 380 9.88 -12.75 5.33
C TYR A 380 9.71 -12.12 3.94
N ILE A 381 9.21 -10.88 3.91
CA ILE A 381 9.31 -9.97 2.76
C ILE A 381 10.33 -8.90 3.09
N GLU A 382 11.30 -8.65 2.21
CA GLU A 382 12.33 -7.63 2.38
C GLU A 382 12.37 -6.70 1.16
N LEU A 383 12.31 -5.40 1.39
CA LEU A 383 12.51 -4.38 0.37
C LEU A 383 13.90 -3.75 0.59
N GLN A 384 14.79 -3.94 -0.37
CA GLN A 384 16.20 -3.56 -0.32
C GLN A 384 16.51 -2.39 -1.25
N TYR A 385 17.46 -1.56 -0.84
CA TYR A 385 18.32 -0.77 -1.72
C TYR A 385 19.77 -1.28 -1.55
N TYR A 386 20.37 -1.79 -2.63
CA TYR A 386 21.58 -2.61 -2.58
C TYR A 386 22.55 -2.27 -3.72
N ALA A 387 23.86 -2.28 -3.43
CA ALA A 387 24.91 -2.10 -4.44
C ALA A 387 25.43 -3.43 -4.99
N ASP A 388 25.14 -3.71 -6.27
CA ASP A 388 25.71 -4.85 -6.98
C ASP A 388 27.08 -4.54 -7.61
N PRO A 389 27.98 -5.53 -7.70
CA PRO A 389 29.23 -5.43 -8.46
C PRO A 389 28.94 -5.39 -9.96
N HIS A 390 29.57 -4.46 -10.70
CA HIS A 390 29.55 -4.48 -12.16
C HIS A 390 30.87 -3.95 -12.75
N GLY A 391 31.87 -4.84 -12.86
CA GLY A 391 33.23 -4.44 -13.20
C GLY A 391 33.76 -3.45 -12.17
N TYR A 392 34.39 -2.36 -12.64
CA TYR A 392 34.87 -1.27 -11.79
C TYR A 392 33.76 -0.32 -11.29
N ASN A 393 32.48 -0.58 -11.62
CA ASN A 393 31.34 0.26 -11.25
C ASN A 393 30.43 -0.39 -10.20
N LEU A 394 29.67 0.45 -9.49
CA LEU A 394 28.62 0.04 -8.55
C LEU A 394 27.25 0.16 -9.22
N TRP A 395 26.47 -0.92 -9.22
CA TRP A 395 25.12 -0.96 -9.75
C TRP A 395 24.09 -0.90 -8.62
N ARG A 396 23.55 0.30 -8.39
CA ARG A 396 22.54 0.57 -7.35
C ARG A 396 21.18 0.05 -7.80
N ARG A 397 20.62 -0.92 -7.08
CA ARG A 397 19.35 -1.59 -7.40
C ARG A 397 18.39 -1.57 -6.23
N PHE A 398 17.11 -1.47 -6.55
CA PHE A 398 16.03 -1.74 -5.63
C PHE A 398 15.53 -3.18 -5.85
N ARG A 399 15.20 -3.89 -4.78
CA ARG A 399 14.74 -5.28 -4.85
C ARG A 399 13.62 -5.52 -3.85
N ILE A 400 12.58 -6.27 -4.25
CA ILE A 400 11.66 -6.89 -3.30
C ILE A 400 11.86 -8.41 -3.31
N VAL A 401 12.38 -8.90 -2.19
CA VAL A 401 12.68 -10.31 -1.93
C VAL A 401 11.57 -10.92 -1.09
N LYS A 402 11.19 -12.14 -1.43
CA LYS A 402 10.28 -13.00 -0.66
C LYS A 402 11.03 -14.28 -0.33
N VAL A 403 11.14 -14.59 0.96
CA VAL A 403 11.65 -15.86 1.46
C VAL A 403 10.50 -16.59 2.16
N LEU A 404 10.26 -17.85 1.79
CA LEU A 404 9.25 -18.72 2.39
C LEU A 404 9.87 -20.10 2.63
N ASP A 405 9.89 -20.54 3.88
CA ASP A 405 10.50 -21.79 4.32
C ASP A 405 11.99 -21.93 3.88
N GLY A 406 12.69 -20.80 3.81
CA GLY A 406 14.08 -20.68 3.36
C GLY A 406 14.25 -20.50 1.84
N GLU A 407 13.26 -20.89 1.04
CA GLU A 407 13.28 -20.69 -0.42
C GLU A 407 13.02 -19.23 -0.78
N TRP A 408 13.91 -18.62 -1.57
CA TRP A 408 13.89 -17.19 -1.87
C TRP A 408 13.55 -16.88 -3.34
N THR A 409 12.90 -15.74 -3.55
CA THR A 409 12.55 -15.21 -4.88
C THR A 409 12.70 -13.69 -4.86
N GLN A 410 13.13 -13.07 -5.98
CA GLN A 410 13.30 -11.62 -6.06
C GLN A 410 12.75 -11.01 -7.35
N VAL A 411 12.11 -9.85 -7.21
CA VAL A 411 11.92 -8.87 -8.28
C VAL A 411 12.93 -7.75 -8.05
N SER A 412 13.56 -7.24 -9.11
CA SER A 412 14.66 -6.28 -9.02
C SER A 412 14.53 -5.23 -10.13
N VAL A 413 14.72 -3.96 -9.77
CA VAL A 413 14.68 -2.83 -10.70
C VAL A 413 15.99 -2.04 -10.57
N SER A 414 16.55 -1.61 -11.71
CA SER A 414 17.70 -0.70 -11.70
C SER A 414 17.26 0.64 -11.13
N GLY A 415 18.02 1.20 -10.18
CA GLY A 415 17.74 2.57 -9.74
C GLY A 415 17.97 3.61 -10.85
N ALA A 416 18.70 3.24 -11.91
CA ALA A 416 19.30 4.11 -12.93
C ALA A 416 20.35 5.11 -12.37
N ILE A 417 20.46 5.23 -11.05
CA ILE A 417 21.39 6.14 -10.37
C ILE A 417 22.83 5.71 -10.66
N GLY A 418 23.55 6.56 -11.39
CA GLY A 418 24.99 6.44 -11.58
C GLY A 418 25.79 6.66 -10.29
N ALA A 419 27.08 6.97 -10.42
CA ALA A 419 27.99 7.18 -9.30
C ALA A 419 27.75 8.54 -8.59
N ALA A 420 26.57 8.72 -7.99
CA ALA A 420 26.26 9.83 -7.09
C ALA A 420 27.32 9.92 -5.98
N LYS A 421 27.92 11.11 -5.88
CA LYS A 421 29.03 11.47 -4.97
C LYS A 421 28.55 11.88 -3.57
N THR A 422 27.26 12.07 -3.40
CA THR A 422 26.58 12.47 -2.16
C THR A 422 25.69 11.35 -1.63
N PRO A 423 25.28 11.40 -0.35
CA PRO A 423 24.21 10.56 0.18
C PRO A 423 22.92 10.71 -0.62
N LEU A 424 22.10 9.66 -0.54
CA LEU A 424 20.79 9.60 -1.16
C LEU A 424 19.75 9.40 -0.05
N ASP A 425 18.88 10.38 0.10
CA ASP A 425 17.68 10.27 0.91
C ASP A 425 16.63 9.49 0.08
N ILE A 426 16.17 8.35 0.59
CA ILE A 426 15.20 7.47 -0.05
C ILE A 426 14.05 7.15 0.91
N VAL A 427 12.85 6.96 0.37
CA VAL A 427 11.75 6.32 1.12
C VAL A 427 11.59 4.90 0.61
N LEU A 428 11.75 3.91 1.49
CA LEU A 428 11.36 2.52 1.18
C LEU A 428 9.98 2.25 1.77
N LYS A 429 9.11 1.58 1.01
CA LYS A 429 7.73 1.31 1.39
C LYS A 429 7.24 -0.07 0.94
N ILE A 430 6.77 -0.89 1.87
CA ILE A 430 6.05 -2.13 1.62
C ILE A 430 4.56 -1.95 1.93
N VAL A 431 3.72 -1.95 0.90
CA VAL A 431 2.26 -1.98 1.03
C VAL A 431 1.80 -3.45 1.07
N LYS A 432 1.04 -3.87 2.08
CA LYS A 432 0.36 -5.17 2.16
C LYS A 432 -1.13 -5.01 1.87
N LYS A 433 -1.64 -5.67 0.82
CA LYS A 433 -3.08 -5.79 0.54
C LYS A 433 -3.46 -7.26 0.33
N GLY A 434 -4.04 -7.87 1.36
CA GLY A 434 -4.34 -9.29 1.48
C GLY A 434 -3.06 -10.09 1.71
N ILE A 435 -2.79 -11.04 0.81
CA ILE A 435 -1.56 -11.83 0.77
C ILE A 435 -0.46 -11.21 -0.11
N ASN A 436 -0.70 -10.03 -0.68
CA ASN A 436 0.16 -9.37 -1.68
C ASN A 436 0.92 -8.20 -1.04
N PHE A 437 2.21 -8.09 -1.35
CA PHE A 437 3.15 -7.12 -0.82
C PHE A 437 3.79 -6.34 -1.99
N TYR A 438 3.57 -5.04 -2.07
CA TYR A 438 4.06 -4.15 -3.12
C TYR A 438 5.24 -3.35 -2.56
N GLY A 439 6.41 -3.49 -3.16
CA GLY A 439 7.58 -2.70 -2.82
C GLY A 439 7.62 -1.44 -3.66
N TYR A 440 7.65 -0.28 -3.02
CA TYR A 440 7.83 1.02 -3.65
C TYR A 440 9.10 1.68 -3.10
N ALA A 441 9.84 2.38 -3.96
CA ALA A 441 10.91 3.27 -3.53
C ALA A 441 10.69 4.66 -4.09
N THR A 442 10.90 5.68 -3.27
CA THR A 442 10.84 7.09 -3.65
C THR A 442 12.25 7.67 -3.56
N TYR A 443 12.74 8.20 -4.69
CA TYR A 443 14.10 8.71 -4.82
C TYR A 443 14.16 9.77 -5.94
N PRO A 444 15.16 10.67 -5.93
CA PRO A 444 15.40 11.62 -7.02
C PRO A 444 15.84 10.89 -8.30
N ASP A 445 15.16 11.17 -9.40
CA ASP A 445 15.53 10.68 -10.72
C ASP A 445 16.92 11.22 -11.13
N PRO A 446 17.84 10.38 -11.63
CA PRO A 446 19.25 10.74 -11.80
C PRO A 446 19.54 11.65 -12.99
N GLU A 447 18.61 11.83 -13.93
CA GLU A 447 18.78 12.72 -15.09
C GLU A 447 18.04 14.06 -14.88
N SER A 448 16.86 14.01 -14.27
CA SER A 448 15.99 15.19 -14.08
C SER A 448 16.00 15.78 -12.66
N GLY A 449 16.62 15.11 -11.69
CA GLY A 449 16.59 15.46 -10.26
C GLY A 449 15.22 15.26 -9.58
N LYS A 450 14.18 14.93 -10.34
CA LYS A 450 12.79 14.89 -9.86
C LYS A 450 12.54 13.70 -8.95
N VAL A 451 12.20 13.96 -7.69
CA VAL A 451 11.76 12.90 -6.75
C VAL A 451 10.50 12.22 -7.28
N SER A 452 10.53 10.89 -7.37
CA SER A 452 9.40 10.09 -7.87
C SER A 452 9.27 8.76 -7.11
N GLU A 453 8.04 8.40 -6.75
CA GLU A 453 7.73 7.07 -6.22
C GLU A 453 7.62 6.06 -7.38
N ARG A 454 8.31 4.93 -7.26
CA ARG A 454 8.33 3.87 -8.29
C ARG A 454 8.04 2.50 -7.67
N LEU A 455 7.16 1.73 -8.32
CA LEU A 455 6.90 0.34 -7.96
C LEU A 455 8.12 -0.53 -8.35
N ILE A 456 8.79 -1.09 -7.35
CA ILE A 456 9.95 -1.98 -7.49
C ILE A 456 9.52 -3.41 -7.79
N GLY A 457 8.34 -3.82 -7.31
CA GLY A 457 7.78 -5.13 -7.62
C GLY A 457 6.64 -5.52 -6.68
N VAL A 458 6.11 -6.71 -6.90
CA VAL A 458 5.08 -7.31 -6.05
C VAL A 458 5.48 -8.74 -5.69
N GLN A 459 5.31 -9.10 -4.43
CA GLN A 459 5.51 -10.44 -3.89
C GLN A 459 4.23 -10.94 -3.24
N THR A 460 4.03 -12.26 -3.25
CA THR A 460 2.81 -12.89 -2.75
C THR A 460 3.16 -13.97 -1.73
N ALA A 461 2.73 -13.82 -0.48
CA ALA A 461 3.12 -14.66 0.66
C ALA A 461 1.95 -14.89 1.64
N PRO A 462 1.14 -15.94 1.46
CA PRO A 462 0.00 -16.23 2.32
C PRO A 462 0.33 -16.61 3.76
N THR A 463 1.54 -17.11 4.04
CA THR A 463 1.99 -17.50 5.38
C THR A 463 2.44 -16.33 6.24
N ILE A 464 2.80 -15.19 5.61
CA ILE A 464 3.24 -13.97 6.30
C ILE A 464 1.99 -13.18 6.71
N THR A 465 1.51 -13.49 7.90
CA THR A 465 0.19 -13.11 8.41
C THR A 465 0.27 -12.09 9.55
N SER A 466 1.22 -12.26 10.46
CA SER A 466 1.52 -11.33 11.54
C SER A 466 3.04 -11.15 11.72
N PRO A 467 3.74 -10.51 10.76
CA PRO A 467 5.17 -10.26 10.84
C PRO A 467 5.53 -9.12 11.82
N ARG A 468 6.78 -9.09 12.27
CA ARG A 468 7.39 -7.91 12.92
C ARG A 468 7.98 -6.98 11.88
N LEU A 469 8.04 -5.68 12.21
CA LEU A 469 8.78 -4.69 11.44
C LEU A 469 10.26 -4.86 11.71
N VAL A 470 11.10 -4.75 10.68
CA VAL A 470 12.57 -4.85 10.78
C VAL A 470 13.20 -3.73 9.97
N LEU A 471 14.19 -3.06 10.57
CA LEU A 471 15.11 -2.11 9.95
C LEU A 471 16.49 -2.78 9.89
N LYS A 472 17.15 -2.72 8.73
CA LYS A 472 18.34 -3.51 8.44
C LYS A 472 19.32 -2.73 7.57
N ALA A 473 20.54 -2.58 8.03
CA ALA A 473 21.67 -2.09 7.24
C ALA A 473 22.83 -3.08 7.39
N ALA A 474 23.48 -3.47 6.28
CA ALA A 474 24.58 -4.42 6.31
C ALA A 474 25.49 -4.30 5.07
N ASN A 475 26.66 -4.94 5.15
CA ASN A 475 27.58 -5.15 4.05
C ASN A 475 27.68 -6.67 3.80
N GLY A 476 27.37 -7.13 2.58
CA GLY A 476 27.12 -8.55 2.28
C GLY A 476 28.22 -9.26 1.48
N ALA A 477 29.15 -9.93 2.16
CA ALA A 477 30.41 -10.52 1.66
C ALA A 477 31.58 -9.51 1.56
N SER A 478 32.80 -10.04 1.54
CA SER A 478 34.03 -9.26 1.34
C SER A 478 34.10 -8.67 -0.07
N ASP A 479 34.99 -7.69 -0.27
CA ASP A 479 35.22 -7.09 -1.57
C ASP A 479 35.62 -8.14 -2.62
N HIS A 480 35.06 -8.04 -3.84
CA HIS A 480 35.31 -8.99 -4.92
C HIS A 480 36.75 -8.96 -5.47
N TYR A 481 37.58 -8.06 -4.92
CA TYR A 481 39.01 -7.89 -5.20
C TYR A 481 39.91 -8.54 -4.15
N GLY A 482 39.35 -9.09 -3.06
CA GLY A 482 40.10 -9.81 -2.03
C GLY A 482 41.14 -8.96 -1.30
N SER A 483 40.93 -7.64 -1.21
CA SER A 483 41.91 -6.73 -0.57
C SER A 483 41.96 -6.86 0.95
N GLY A 484 41.00 -7.55 1.55
CA GLY A 484 40.88 -7.72 3.00
C GLY A 484 40.42 -6.45 3.72
N LYS A 485 40.13 -5.37 2.98
CA LYS A 485 39.65 -4.11 3.53
C LYS A 485 38.16 -4.21 3.83
N VAL A 486 37.82 -4.15 5.11
CA VAL A 486 36.42 -4.14 5.53
C VAL A 486 35.94 -2.69 5.59
N SER A 487 35.14 -2.27 4.60
CA SER A 487 34.51 -0.94 4.65
C SER A 487 33.44 -0.91 5.72
N GLU A 488 33.39 0.21 6.42
CA GLU A 488 32.26 0.59 7.26
C GLU A 488 31.41 1.63 6.50
N ILE A 489 30.12 1.70 6.81
CA ILE A 489 29.25 2.81 6.41
C ILE A 489 28.04 2.90 7.34
N ASP A 490 27.64 4.11 7.66
CA ASP A 490 26.40 4.51 8.32
C ASP A 490 25.14 4.37 7.43
N ALA A 491 24.01 4.17 8.08
CA ALA A 491 22.68 4.37 7.55
C ALA A 491 21.82 5.05 8.62
N GLU A 492 21.20 6.19 8.29
CA GLU A 492 20.20 6.85 9.15
C GLU A 492 18.82 6.33 8.75
N PHE A 493 18.00 5.91 9.73
CA PHE A 493 16.59 5.57 9.56
C PHE A 493 15.72 6.57 10.32
N ASP A 494 14.67 7.06 9.66
CA ASP A 494 13.79 8.14 10.11
C ASP A 494 12.35 7.87 9.64
N ASN A 495 11.37 8.53 10.26
CA ASN A 495 9.95 8.54 9.92
C ASN A 495 9.36 7.14 9.61
N VAL A 496 9.68 6.18 10.48
CA VAL A 496 9.29 4.78 10.34
C VAL A 496 7.80 4.64 10.67
N THR A 497 6.98 4.48 9.64
CA THR A 497 5.51 4.51 9.73
C THR A 497 4.89 3.16 9.44
N LEU A 498 3.84 2.83 10.19
CA LEU A 498 2.90 1.75 9.88
C LEU A 498 1.49 2.34 9.78
N THR A 499 0.87 2.18 8.62
CA THR A 499 -0.39 2.79 8.23
C THR A 499 -1.38 1.71 7.83
N ARG A 500 -2.47 1.55 8.58
CA ARG A 500 -3.59 0.67 8.24
C ARG A 500 -4.22 1.10 6.91
N LEU A 501 -4.62 0.13 6.10
CA LEU A 501 -5.35 0.36 4.84
C LEU A 501 -6.81 -0.09 4.99
N ASP A 502 -7.68 0.82 5.39
CA ASP A 502 -9.13 0.61 5.41
C ASP A 502 -9.72 0.82 4.01
N ILE A 503 -9.38 -0.09 3.09
CA ILE A 503 -9.80 -0.04 1.67
C ILE A 503 -11.31 0.23 1.57
N ALA A 504 -11.70 1.25 0.79
CA ALA A 504 -13.10 1.61 0.55
C ALA A 504 -13.90 0.44 -0.05
N ARG A 505 -14.71 -0.21 0.79
CA ARG A 505 -15.44 -1.46 0.48
C ARG A 505 -16.83 -1.17 -0.09
N ASN A 506 -16.95 -0.81 -1.37
CA ASN A 506 -18.25 -0.78 -2.03
C ASN A 506 -18.18 -1.18 -3.51
N PHE A 507 -18.93 -2.24 -3.87
CA PHE A 507 -19.43 -2.44 -5.24
C PHE A 507 -20.71 -3.29 -5.32
N ILE A 508 -20.98 -4.14 -4.33
CA ILE A 508 -22.31 -4.73 -4.07
C ILE A 508 -22.53 -4.74 -2.55
N ASP A 509 -23.74 -4.38 -2.11
CA ASP A 509 -24.17 -4.45 -0.70
C ASP A 509 -23.85 -5.82 -0.07
N ARG A 510 -23.26 -5.81 1.12
CA ARG A 510 -22.89 -7.02 1.88
C ARG A 510 -24.08 -7.72 2.54
N GLY A 511 -25.28 -7.14 2.46
CA GLY A 511 -26.54 -7.81 2.80
C GLY A 511 -26.68 -9.19 2.13
N LYS A 512 -27.51 -10.04 2.75
CA LYS A 512 -27.91 -11.31 2.12
C LYS A 512 -28.76 -10.99 0.90
N ASP A 513 -28.40 -11.52 -0.27
CA ASP A 513 -29.34 -11.54 -1.39
C ASP A 513 -30.47 -12.52 -1.02
N PRO A 514 -31.74 -12.07 -0.91
CA PRO A 514 -32.85 -12.93 -0.49
C PRO A 514 -33.19 -14.02 -1.52
N ASN A 515 -32.66 -13.94 -2.75
CA ASN A 515 -32.85 -14.90 -3.83
C ASN A 515 -31.67 -15.88 -3.96
N ALA A 516 -30.60 -15.70 -3.16
CA ALA A 516 -29.44 -16.57 -3.21
C ALA A 516 -29.67 -17.86 -2.40
N VAL A 517 -29.76 -18.98 -3.12
CA VAL A 517 -29.79 -20.32 -2.51
C VAL A 517 -28.45 -20.72 -1.90
N TYR A 518 -27.35 -20.08 -2.33
CA TYR A 518 -26.08 -20.08 -1.62
C TYR A 518 -25.34 -18.76 -1.84
N GLN A 519 -24.68 -18.27 -0.79
CA GLN A 519 -23.78 -17.12 -0.89
C GLN A 519 -22.66 -17.17 0.16
N THR A 520 -21.47 -16.70 -0.21
CA THR A 520 -20.35 -16.52 0.72
C THR A 520 -19.48 -15.31 0.35
N ASN A 521 -18.78 -14.76 1.35
CA ASN A 521 -17.85 -13.64 1.23
C ASN A 521 -16.38 -14.06 1.50
N PHE A 522 -16.13 -15.35 1.75
CA PHE A 522 -14.81 -15.91 2.03
C PHE A 522 -14.04 -15.25 3.20
N LEU A 523 -14.75 -14.67 4.18
CA LEU A 523 -14.15 -14.08 5.37
C LEU A 523 -14.00 -15.07 6.55
N ASP A 524 -14.92 -16.05 6.69
CA ASP A 524 -14.78 -17.14 7.66
C ASP A 524 -14.07 -18.35 7.01
N ARG A 525 -12.82 -18.59 7.41
CA ARG A 525 -12.04 -19.75 7.01
C ARG A 525 -12.67 -21.08 7.46
N ARG A 526 -13.33 -21.14 8.62
CA ARG A 526 -13.98 -22.36 9.11
C ARG A 526 -15.24 -22.69 8.30
N ALA A 527 -15.99 -21.68 7.84
CA ALA A 527 -17.05 -21.85 6.86
C ALA A 527 -16.51 -22.41 5.54
N PHE A 528 -15.45 -21.80 5.02
CA PHE A 528 -14.80 -22.28 3.81
C PHE A 528 -14.36 -23.75 3.90
N GLU A 529 -13.69 -24.15 4.99
CA GLU A 529 -13.23 -25.53 5.20
C GLU A 529 -14.40 -26.54 5.30
N ARG A 530 -15.58 -26.11 5.77
CA ARG A 530 -16.82 -26.90 5.70
C ARG A 530 -17.41 -26.97 4.29
N GLU A 531 -17.41 -25.87 3.55
CA GLU A 531 -18.19 -25.66 2.31
C GLU A 531 -17.44 -26.00 1.01
N PHE A 532 -16.11 -26.04 1.03
CA PHE A 532 -15.27 -26.27 -0.17
C PHE A 532 -14.27 -27.42 -0.01
N ILE A 533 -13.82 -27.98 -1.14
CA ILE A 533 -12.68 -28.91 -1.25
C ILE A 533 -11.53 -28.16 -1.95
N VAL A 534 -10.29 -28.36 -1.51
CA VAL A 534 -9.11 -27.75 -2.13
C VAL A 534 -8.30 -28.86 -2.79
N HIS A 535 -8.37 -28.94 -4.12
CA HIS A 535 -7.58 -29.87 -4.92
C HIS A 535 -6.15 -29.34 -5.10
N ASN A 536 -5.16 -30.23 -5.01
CA ASN A 536 -3.73 -29.93 -5.02
C ASN A 536 -3.33 -28.81 -4.03
N PRO A 537 -3.55 -28.98 -2.71
CA PRO A 537 -3.33 -27.90 -1.74
C PRO A 537 -1.85 -27.52 -1.62
N ASP A 538 -1.54 -26.24 -1.84
CA ASP A 538 -0.26 -25.61 -1.44
C ASP A 538 -0.59 -24.40 -0.55
N PRO A 539 -0.42 -24.48 0.78
CA PRO A 539 -0.79 -23.41 1.70
C PRO A 539 0.04 -22.13 1.51
N ARG A 540 1.19 -22.20 0.83
CA ARG A 540 1.99 -21.02 0.43
C ARG A 540 1.40 -20.31 -0.79
N ARG A 541 0.26 -20.79 -1.30
CA ARG A 541 -0.43 -20.32 -2.52
C ARG A 541 -1.93 -20.07 -2.35
N MET A 542 -2.45 -20.10 -1.11
CA MET A 542 -3.84 -19.81 -0.79
C MET A 542 -3.95 -19.06 0.55
N GLY A 543 -4.79 -18.03 0.64
CA GLY A 543 -4.99 -17.31 1.91
C GLY A 543 -6.27 -16.48 2.00
N PHE A 544 -6.76 -16.32 3.24
CA PHE A 544 -8.01 -15.64 3.57
C PHE A 544 -7.72 -14.24 4.07
N ALA A 545 -7.84 -13.25 3.19
CA ALA A 545 -7.60 -11.84 3.51
C ALA A 545 -8.36 -10.95 2.52
N CYS A 546 -9.40 -10.28 3.01
CA CYS A 546 -10.39 -9.56 2.19
C CYS A 546 -11.03 -10.43 1.08
N GLY A 547 -11.15 -11.74 1.33
CA GLY A 547 -11.64 -12.77 0.42
C GLY A 547 -10.71 -13.99 0.36
N LEU A 548 -11.07 -14.99 -0.46
CA LEU A 548 -10.23 -16.13 -0.81
C LEU A 548 -9.23 -15.70 -1.87
N ASN A 549 -7.93 -15.72 -1.58
CA ASN A 549 -6.88 -15.40 -2.54
C ASN A 549 -6.21 -16.70 -3.02
N LEU A 550 -6.18 -16.93 -4.33
CA LEU A 550 -5.52 -18.08 -4.98
C LEU A 550 -4.32 -17.59 -5.81
N VAL A 551 -3.19 -18.28 -5.72
CA VAL A 551 -1.91 -17.91 -6.34
C VAL A 551 -1.36 -19.03 -7.21
N SER A 552 -1.05 -18.78 -8.48
CA SER A 552 -0.58 -19.85 -9.38
C SER A 552 0.54 -19.41 -10.33
N ARG A 553 1.31 -20.41 -10.76
CA ARG A 553 2.28 -20.37 -11.86
C ARG A 553 2.05 -21.51 -12.88
N TYR A 554 0.91 -22.20 -12.78
CA TYR A 554 0.56 -23.42 -13.53
C TYR A 554 -0.78 -23.23 -14.27
N GLY A 555 -0.98 -23.97 -15.36
CA GLY A 555 -2.18 -23.88 -16.22
C GLY A 555 -3.25 -24.91 -15.86
N LEU A 556 -4.51 -24.67 -16.22
CA LEU A 556 -5.61 -25.62 -15.96
C LEU A 556 -5.45 -26.98 -16.67
N LEU A 557 -6.22 -27.94 -16.17
CA LEU A 557 -6.39 -29.29 -16.68
C LEU A 557 -6.72 -29.32 -18.18
N GLY A 558 -6.36 -30.40 -18.86
CA GLY A 558 -6.58 -30.61 -20.29
C GLY A 558 -5.42 -30.17 -21.20
N ASN A 559 -4.34 -29.58 -20.65
CA ASN A 559 -3.08 -29.35 -21.37
C ASN A 559 -2.01 -30.36 -20.91
N ASN A 560 -1.74 -31.38 -21.74
CA ASN A 560 -0.94 -32.57 -21.42
C ASN A 560 0.58 -32.34 -21.22
N ARG A 561 1.00 -31.13 -20.81
CA ARG A 561 2.42 -30.75 -20.58
C ARG A 561 2.65 -29.95 -19.30
N LYS A 562 1.67 -29.80 -18.41
CA LYS A 562 1.81 -29.01 -17.17
C LYS A 562 1.33 -29.76 -15.91
N PRO A 563 1.95 -29.51 -14.74
CA PRO A 563 1.38 -29.89 -13.45
C PRO A 563 0.00 -29.27 -13.26
N ALA A 564 -0.89 -29.97 -12.55
CA ALA A 564 -2.22 -29.47 -12.21
C ALA A 564 -2.16 -28.21 -11.33
N VAL A 565 -3.17 -27.35 -11.45
CA VAL A 565 -3.24 -26.08 -10.70
C VAL A 565 -3.28 -26.34 -9.20
N PRO A 566 -2.39 -25.69 -8.41
CA PRO A 566 -2.45 -25.73 -6.96
C PRO A 566 -3.64 -24.92 -6.45
N ASN A 567 -4.31 -25.42 -5.42
CA ASN A 567 -5.50 -24.81 -4.82
C ASN A 567 -6.64 -24.56 -5.83
N LEU A 568 -6.99 -25.58 -6.62
CA LEU A 568 -8.24 -25.57 -7.39
C LEU A 568 -9.40 -25.84 -6.42
N VAL A 569 -10.27 -24.84 -6.21
CA VAL A 569 -11.25 -24.84 -5.11
C VAL A 569 -12.64 -25.25 -5.58
N GLU A 570 -13.09 -26.45 -5.24
CA GLU A 570 -14.43 -26.98 -5.55
C GLU A 570 -15.45 -26.60 -4.48
N TYR A 571 -16.66 -26.18 -4.86
CA TYR A 571 -17.81 -26.04 -3.98
C TYR A 571 -18.50 -27.40 -3.74
N LYS A 572 -18.62 -27.83 -2.47
CA LYS A 572 -19.20 -29.14 -2.11
C LYS A 572 -20.70 -29.24 -2.36
N GLY A 573 -21.42 -28.12 -2.35
CA GLY A 573 -22.84 -28.11 -2.64
C GLY A 573 -23.15 -28.43 -4.11
N GLN A 574 -24.40 -28.78 -4.39
CA GLN A 574 -24.88 -28.96 -5.76
C GLN A 574 -25.40 -27.63 -6.31
N LEU A 575 -25.28 -27.46 -7.63
CA LEU A 575 -25.99 -26.39 -8.34
C LEU A 575 -27.48 -26.75 -8.44
N PRO A 576 -28.41 -25.79 -8.45
CA PRO A 576 -29.84 -26.08 -8.45
C PRO A 576 -30.31 -26.89 -9.67
N ASP A 577 -31.34 -27.71 -9.47
CA ASP A 577 -32.15 -28.23 -10.56
C ASP A 577 -32.92 -27.09 -11.25
N GLY A 578 -33.12 -27.23 -12.56
CA GLY A 578 -33.76 -26.20 -13.39
C GLY A 578 -32.74 -25.14 -13.82
N ASP A 579 -33.13 -23.87 -13.73
CA ASP A 579 -32.33 -22.74 -14.18
C ASP A 579 -31.71 -21.99 -13.00
N TRP A 580 -30.56 -21.36 -13.25
CA TRP A 580 -29.78 -20.69 -12.20
C TRP A 580 -28.79 -19.69 -12.77
N ASP A 581 -28.28 -18.82 -11.90
CA ASP A 581 -27.14 -17.96 -12.15
C ASP A 581 -26.04 -18.25 -11.12
N VAL A 582 -24.79 -18.38 -11.57
CA VAL A 582 -23.60 -18.36 -10.72
C VAL A 582 -22.87 -17.05 -10.97
N ILE A 583 -22.58 -16.29 -9.91
CA ILE A 583 -21.87 -15.00 -9.99
C ILE A 583 -20.70 -15.01 -9.01
N ALA A 584 -19.49 -14.74 -9.50
CA ALA A 584 -18.29 -14.61 -8.68
C ALA A 584 -17.70 -13.19 -8.82
N GLN A 585 -17.42 -12.53 -7.70
CA GLN A 585 -16.69 -11.26 -7.66
C GLN A 585 -15.20 -11.55 -7.54
N LEU A 586 -14.45 -11.15 -8.57
CA LEU A 586 -13.02 -11.40 -8.75
C LEU A 586 -12.25 -10.08 -8.80
N THR A 587 -11.29 -9.92 -7.90
CA THR A 587 -10.23 -8.91 -7.99
C THR A 587 -8.95 -9.61 -8.46
N THR A 588 -8.37 -9.24 -9.61
CA THR A 588 -7.18 -9.92 -10.15
C THR A 588 -6.19 -8.96 -10.82
N ARG A 589 -4.90 -9.34 -10.85
CA ARG A 589 -3.84 -8.62 -11.58
C ARG A 589 -3.24 -9.54 -12.64
N LEU A 590 -3.32 -9.14 -13.91
CA LEU A 590 -2.77 -9.88 -15.04
C LEU A 590 -1.46 -9.23 -15.48
N THR A 591 -0.33 -9.81 -15.05
CA THR A 591 1.01 -9.23 -15.22
C THR A 591 1.74 -9.74 -16.47
N THR A 592 1.49 -10.98 -16.90
CA THR A 592 2.01 -11.53 -18.16
C THR A 592 0.88 -12.02 -19.07
N ALA A 593 1.23 -12.37 -20.31
CA ALA A 593 0.38 -13.22 -21.13
C ALA A 593 0.25 -14.62 -20.49
N GLY A 594 -0.79 -15.36 -20.87
CA GLY A 594 -1.16 -16.65 -20.28
C GLY A 594 -1.80 -16.57 -18.89
N ASN A 595 -1.83 -15.41 -18.23
CA ASN A 595 -2.52 -15.22 -16.96
C ASN A 595 -4.04 -15.29 -17.16
N SER A 596 -4.74 -16.06 -16.33
CA SER A 596 -6.21 -16.20 -16.30
C SER A 596 -6.71 -16.43 -14.88
N ALA A 597 -7.79 -15.77 -14.47
CA ALA A 597 -8.48 -16.05 -13.22
C ALA A 597 -9.99 -15.99 -13.40
N GLY A 598 -10.71 -16.83 -12.67
CA GLY A 598 -12.16 -16.98 -12.84
C GLY A 598 -12.72 -18.23 -12.20
N PHE A 599 -13.81 -18.75 -12.76
CA PHE A 599 -14.44 -19.97 -12.28
C PHE A 599 -14.78 -20.93 -13.41
N ALA A 600 -14.73 -22.22 -13.08
CA ALA A 600 -15.03 -23.33 -13.97
C ALA A 600 -16.25 -24.10 -13.48
N LEU A 601 -17.01 -24.60 -14.44
CA LEU A 601 -18.02 -25.64 -14.25
C LEU A 601 -17.38 -26.91 -14.80
N ILE A 602 -16.95 -27.83 -13.93
CA ILE A 602 -16.21 -29.03 -14.32
C ILE A 602 -17.09 -30.25 -14.00
N GLN A 603 -17.40 -31.06 -15.00
CA GLN A 603 -18.01 -32.38 -14.79
C GLN A 603 -16.93 -33.45 -14.66
N ASP A 604 -15.92 -33.38 -15.52
CA ASP A 604 -14.82 -34.33 -15.64
C ASP A 604 -13.62 -33.66 -16.34
N THR A 605 -12.50 -34.38 -16.49
CA THR A 605 -11.27 -33.84 -17.11
C THR A 605 -11.39 -33.54 -18.61
N GLN A 606 -12.49 -33.97 -19.25
CA GLN A 606 -12.76 -33.79 -20.68
C GLN A 606 -14.00 -32.90 -20.94
N THR A 607 -14.74 -32.51 -19.91
CA THR A 607 -16.02 -31.79 -20.05
C THR A 607 -16.12 -30.67 -19.02
N MET A 608 -15.88 -29.44 -19.46
CA MET A 608 -15.99 -28.25 -18.62
C MET A 608 -16.37 -26.99 -19.40
N LEU A 609 -16.94 -26.00 -18.68
CA LEU A 609 -17.02 -24.61 -19.10
C LEU A 609 -16.12 -23.76 -18.20
N THR A 610 -15.51 -22.71 -18.73
CA THR A 610 -14.73 -21.73 -17.95
C THR A 610 -15.19 -20.32 -18.26
N VAL A 611 -15.35 -19.46 -17.25
CA VAL A 611 -15.48 -18.01 -17.44
C VAL A 611 -14.35 -17.32 -16.70
N GLU A 612 -13.59 -16.48 -17.40
CA GLU A 612 -12.34 -15.91 -16.91
C GLU A 612 -12.08 -14.50 -17.43
N TYR A 613 -11.33 -13.75 -16.64
CA TYR A 613 -10.60 -12.57 -17.11
C TYR A 613 -9.14 -12.98 -17.34
N ALA A 614 -8.62 -12.76 -18.55
CA ALA A 614 -7.37 -13.33 -19.00
C ALA A 614 -6.55 -12.39 -19.89
N SER A 615 -5.25 -12.63 -19.94
CA SER A 615 -4.26 -11.86 -20.69
C SER A 615 -3.62 -12.74 -21.76
N LEU A 616 -3.70 -12.30 -23.00
CA LEU A 616 -3.26 -13.03 -24.19
C LEU A 616 -2.07 -12.29 -24.83
N GLU A 617 -1.14 -13.07 -25.39
CA GLU A 617 -0.05 -12.55 -26.21
C GLU A 617 -0.55 -12.27 -27.64
N HIS A 618 -0.07 -11.19 -28.26
CA HIS A 618 -0.44 -10.86 -29.62
C HIS A 618 0.61 -9.92 -30.26
N GLY A 619 1.85 -10.42 -30.35
CA GLY A 619 3.05 -9.60 -30.56
C GLY A 619 3.48 -8.93 -29.25
N TYR A 620 4.25 -7.86 -29.33
CA TYR A 620 4.82 -7.13 -28.17
C TYR A 620 3.79 -6.54 -27.17
N ASN A 621 2.49 -6.63 -27.46
CA ASN A 621 1.42 -6.06 -26.64
C ASN A 621 0.56 -7.15 -25.97
N GLN A 622 0.42 -7.07 -24.64
CA GLN A 622 -0.52 -7.89 -23.88
C GLN A 622 -1.96 -7.44 -24.13
N LYS A 623 -2.88 -8.38 -24.33
CA LYS A 623 -4.31 -8.11 -24.58
C LYS A 623 -5.15 -8.73 -23.47
N ARG A 624 -5.74 -7.89 -22.60
CA ARG A 624 -6.66 -8.32 -21.53
C ARG A 624 -8.08 -8.45 -22.09
N ARG A 625 -8.79 -9.54 -21.77
CA ARG A 625 -10.12 -9.88 -22.31
C ARG A 625 -10.95 -10.69 -21.31
N LEU A 626 -12.27 -10.67 -21.51
CA LEU A 626 -13.16 -11.68 -20.96
C LEU A 626 -13.23 -12.88 -21.92
N ARG A 627 -13.19 -14.10 -21.36
CA ARG A 627 -13.25 -15.35 -22.15
C ARG A 627 -14.26 -16.31 -21.55
N PHE A 628 -14.94 -17.04 -22.42
CA PHE A 628 -15.87 -18.12 -22.09
C PHE A 628 -15.43 -19.38 -22.84
N GLY A 629 -14.70 -20.24 -22.15
CA GLY A 629 -14.19 -21.51 -22.68
C GLY A 629 -15.18 -22.65 -22.50
N LYS A 630 -15.03 -23.67 -23.36
CA LYS A 630 -15.68 -24.98 -23.28
C LYS A 630 -14.70 -26.03 -23.77
N LEU A 631 -14.53 -27.08 -22.99
CA LEU A 631 -13.82 -28.30 -23.39
C LEU A 631 -14.85 -29.43 -23.58
N ILE A 632 -14.74 -30.16 -24.69
CA ILE A 632 -15.37 -31.47 -24.87
C ILE A 632 -14.31 -32.44 -25.43
N GLY A 633 -14.01 -33.53 -24.72
CA GLY A 633 -12.93 -34.46 -25.09
C GLY A 633 -11.57 -33.77 -24.97
N THR A 634 -11.00 -33.40 -26.13
CA THR A 634 -9.78 -32.58 -26.25
C THR A 634 -10.02 -31.26 -26.98
N GLU A 635 -11.25 -30.97 -27.42
CA GLU A 635 -11.58 -29.80 -28.24
C GLU A 635 -11.96 -28.60 -27.37
N TRP A 636 -11.15 -27.53 -27.45
CA TRP A 636 -11.46 -26.24 -26.84
C TRP A 636 -12.22 -25.34 -27.83
N THR A 637 -13.46 -24.99 -27.50
CA THR A 637 -14.13 -23.80 -28.04
C THR A 637 -13.88 -22.65 -27.06
N VAL A 638 -13.53 -21.46 -27.57
CA VAL A 638 -13.46 -20.24 -26.74
C VAL A 638 -14.22 -19.13 -27.44
N LEU A 639 -15.12 -18.49 -26.70
CA LEU A 639 -15.72 -17.22 -27.07
C LEU A 639 -15.02 -16.11 -26.27
N GLU A 640 -14.71 -14.99 -26.92
CA GLU A 640 -14.08 -13.83 -26.29
C GLU A 640 -14.94 -12.60 -26.56
N ASP A 641 -14.87 -11.58 -25.70
CA ASP A 641 -15.64 -10.38 -25.94
C ASP A 641 -15.20 -9.67 -27.26
N PRO A 642 -16.14 -9.16 -28.06
CA PRO A 642 -15.82 -8.52 -29.34
C PRO A 642 -15.38 -7.05 -29.18
N ALA A 643 -15.43 -6.51 -27.96
CA ALA A 643 -15.38 -5.08 -27.71
C ALA A 643 -14.02 -4.68 -27.14
N TYR A 644 -13.07 -4.40 -28.03
CA TYR A 644 -11.69 -4.03 -27.70
C TYR A 644 -11.61 -2.71 -26.90
N ARG A 645 -11.89 -2.79 -25.60
CA ARG A 645 -12.08 -1.65 -24.67
C ARG A 645 -11.07 -1.62 -23.52
N PHE A 646 -10.26 -2.66 -23.35
CA PHE A 646 -9.26 -2.80 -22.27
C PHE A 646 -7.92 -2.21 -22.73
N GLY A 647 -7.82 -0.90 -22.60
CA GLY A 647 -6.81 -0.01 -23.17
C GLY A 647 -5.69 0.41 -22.22
N GLY A 648 -5.63 -0.09 -20.98
CA GLY A 648 -4.37 -0.22 -20.27
C GLY A 648 -4.33 0.20 -18.80
N SER A 649 -4.25 -0.80 -17.93
CA SER A 649 -3.21 -0.82 -16.89
C SER A 649 -2.78 -2.27 -16.60
N PRO A 650 -1.52 -2.55 -16.21
CA PRO A 650 -1.15 -3.80 -15.56
C PRO A 650 -1.69 -3.94 -14.13
N ASP A 651 -2.42 -2.96 -13.59
CA ASP A 651 -2.94 -2.96 -12.22
C ASP A 651 -4.18 -3.85 -12.01
N TRP A 652 -4.66 -3.86 -10.77
CA TRP A 652 -5.78 -4.68 -10.34
C TRP A 652 -7.09 -4.27 -11.01
N GLN A 653 -7.84 -5.28 -11.43
CA GLN A 653 -9.16 -5.16 -12.02
C GLN A 653 -10.18 -5.90 -11.16
N ASP A 654 -11.27 -5.19 -10.81
CA ASP A 654 -12.47 -5.78 -10.21
C ASP A 654 -13.46 -6.14 -11.32
N VAL A 655 -13.85 -7.41 -11.36
CA VAL A 655 -14.74 -7.99 -12.37
C VAL A 655 -15.75 -8.88 -11.68
N LEU A 656 -17.05 -8.76 -11.99
CA LEU A 656 -18.00 -9.82 -11.69
C LEU A 656 -18.16 -10.72 -12.92
N LEU A 657 -17.80 -11.99 -12.76
CA LEU A 657 -18.01 -13.01 -13.77
C LEU A 657 -19.35 -13.71 -13.47
N LYS A 658 -20.15 -13.99 -14.51
CA LYS A 658 -21.44 -14.68 -14.38
C LYS A 658 -21.60 -15.76 -15.44
N ILE A 659 -22.17 -16.90 -15.06
CA ILE A 659 -22.77 -17.87 -15.98
C ILE A 659 -24.25 -18.02 -15.61
N GLU A 660 -25.12 -17.77 -16.58
CA GLU A 660 -26.55 -18.05 -16.51
C GLU A 660 -26.84 -19.37 -17.24
N LYS A 661 -27.47 -20.33 -16.57
CA LYS A 661 -28.02 -21.53 -17.20
C LYS A 661 -29.50 -21.31 -17.51
N ARG A 662 -29.89 -21.51 -18.78
CA ARG A 662 -31.29 -21.53 -19.23
C ARG A 662 -31.56 -22.77 -20.07
N GLY A 663 -32.28 -23.75 -19.51
CA GLY A 663 -32.45 -25.09 -20.08
C GLY A 663 -31.11 -25.78 -20.33
N ARG A 664 -30.71 -25.89 -21.61
CA ARG A 664 -29.42 -26.47 -22.06
C ARG A 664 -28.38 -25.42 -22.48
N LYS A 665 -28.75 -24.14 -22.44
CA LYS A 665 -27.89 -23.00 -22.81
C LYS A 665 -27.19 -22.45 -21.57
N TYR A 666 -25.92 -22.09 -21.74
CA TYR A 666 -25.07 -21.45 -20.75
C TYR A 666 -24.56 -20.14 -21.35
N THR A 667 -24.97 -19.01 -20.78
CA THR A 667 -24.56 -17.68 -21.24
C THR A 667 -23.58 -17.08 -20.23
N ALA A 668 -22.40 -16.67 -20.70
CA ALA A 668 -21.39 -16.05 -19.87
C ALA A 668 -21.38 -14.53 -20.04
N PHE A 669 -21.16 -13.82 -18.93
CA PHE A 669 -21.08 -12.37 -18.87
C PHE A 669 -19.94 -11.92 -17.95
N GLY A 670 -19.42 -10.72 -18.23
CA GLY A 670 -18.62 -9.95 -17.27
C GLY A 670 -19.26 -8.60 -16.98
N TYR A 671 -19.20 -8.14 -15.73
CA TYR A 671 -19.50 -6.76 -15.33
C TYR A 671 -18.18 -6.06 -15.01
N PHE A 672 -17.91 -4.93 -15.66
CA PHE A 672 -16.66 -4.20 -15.51
C PHE A 672 -16.85 -2.69 -15.74
N LYS A 673 -15.90 -1.89 -15.24
CA LYS A 673 -15.83 -0.44 -15.48
C LYS A 673 -15.26 -0.16 -16.86
N ASN A 674 -16.05 0.46 -17.74
CA ASN A 674 -15.62 0.88 -19.07
C ASN A 674 -14.64 2.06 -18.94
N GLU A 675 -13.38 1.84 -19.34
CA GLU A 675 -12.28 2.81 -19.23
C GLU A 675 -12.59 4.17 -19.89
N LYS A 676 -13.40 4.19 -20.96
CA LYS A 676 -13.72 5.43 -21.70
C LYS A 676 -14.93 6.21 -21.16
N SER A 677 -15.90 5.52 -20.53
CA SER A 677 -17.13 6.15 -20.03
C SER A 677 -17.15 6.31 -18.51
N GLY A 678 -16.24 5.62 -17.80
CA GLY A 678 -16.24 5.51 -16.34
C GLY A 678 -17.38 4.68 -15.75
N LYS A 679 -18.35 4.26 -16.56
CA LYS A 679 -19.56 3.53 -16.13
C LYS A 679 -19.33 2.03 -16.06
N TRP A 680 -20.10 1.34 -15.23
CA TRP A 680 -20.09 -0.12 -15.16
C TRP A 680 -21.14 -0.71 -16.10
N GLU A 681 -20.73 -1.71 -16.89
CA GLU A 681 -21.55 -2.30 -17.96
C GLU A 681 -21.49 -3.83 -17.90
N TRP A 682 -22.64 -4.51 -18.08
CA TRP A 682 -22.69 -5.97 -18.28
C TRP A 682 -22.47 -6.27 -19.76
N ILE A 683 -21.44 -7.05 -20.07
CA ILE A 683 -21.17 -7.55 -21.43
C ILE A 683 -21.38 -9.06 -21.49
N LYS A 684 -22.23 -9.50 -22.42
CA LYS A 684 -22.35 -10.92 -22.82
C LYS A 684 -21.11 -11.32 -23.60
N ILE A 685 -20.33 -12.24 -23.04
CA ILE A 685 -19.10 -12.79 -23.64
C ILE A 685 -19.49 -13.79 -24.75
N GLY A 686 -20.53 -14.59 -24.49
CA GLY A 686 -20.99 -15.59 -25.43
C GLY A 686 -22.03 -16.54 -24.84
N GLU A 687 -22.47 -17.50 -25.65
CA GLU A 687 -23.46 -18.50 -25.29
C GLU A 687 -23.06 -19.86 -25.87
N GLN A 688 -23.15 -20.91 -25.05
CA GLN A 688 -22.75 -22.26 -25.43
C GLN A 688 -23.80 -23.27 -24.94
N THR A 689 -24.02 -24.35 -25.70
CA THR A 689 -25.04 -25.36 -25.40
C THR A 689 -24.40 -26.69 -25.03
N LEU A 690 -24.90 -27.34 -23.99
CA LEU A 690 -24.47 -28.69 -23.56
C LEU A 690 -25.70 -29.56 -23.25
N LEU A 691 -25.67 -30.82 -23.69
CA LEU A 691 -26.85 -31.72 -23.66
C LEU A 691 -26.97 -32.55 -22.37
N LYS A 692 -25.84 -33.06 -21.87
CA LYS A 692 -25.70 -33.82 -20.62
C LYS A 692 -24.52 -33.20 -19.87
N PHE A 693 -24.81 -32.38 -18.87
CA PHE A 693 -23.77 -31.64 -18.14
C PHE A 693 -24.24 -31.38 -16.71
N HIS A 694 -23.61 -32.05 -15.75
CA HIS A 694 -23.91 -31.94 -14.31
C HIS A 694 -22.63 -31.52 -13.57
N PRO A 695 -22.17 -30.27 -13.73
CA PRO A 695 -20.86 -29.84 -13.27
C PRO A 695 -20.81 -29.53 -11.78
N ARG A 696 -19.59 -29.62 -11.23
CA ARG A 696 -19.18 -29.01 -9.98
C ARG A 696 -18.56 -27.64 -10.23
N LEU A 697 -18.92 -26.67 -9.41
CA LEU A 697 -18.38 -25.31 -9.46
C LEU A 697 -16.98 -25.25 -8.82
N HIS A 698 -16.02 -24.68 -9.54
CA HIS A 698 -14.63 -24.53 -9.11
C HIS A 698 -14.12 -23.10 -9.28
N LEU A 699 -13.33 -22.58 -8.34
CA LEU A 699 -12.65 -21.28 -8.41
C LEU A 699 -11.14 -21.47 -8.69
N TYR A 700 -10.54 -20.59 -9.50
CA TYR A 700 -9.13 -20.73 -9.89
C TYR A 700 -8.38 -19.42 -10.21
N ALA A 701 -7.05 -19.50 -10.14
CA ALA A 701 -6.13 -18.63 -10.85
C ALA A 701 -5.06 -19.51 -11.54
N ALA A 702 -4.63 -19.18 -12.75
CA ALA A 702 -3.76 -20.02 -13.58
C ALA A 702 -2.87 -19.22 -14.55
N ASN A 703 -1.68 -19.77 -14.85
CA ASN A 703 -0.76 -19.24 -15.85
C ASN A 703 -0.45 -20.29 -16.94
N PHE A 704 -0.93 -20.03 -18.15
CA PHE A 704 -0.88 -20.95 -19.29
C PHE A 704 0.45 -20.94 -20.08
N GLN A 705 1.30 -19.90 -20.01
CA GLN A 705 2.51 -19.82 -20.85
C GLN A 705 3.74 -20.59 -20.34
N GLN A 706 4.69 -20.83 -21.24
CA GLN A 706 6.12 -21.02 -20.92
C GLN A 706 6.85 -19.77 -21.41
N ASP A 707 7.86 -19.29 -20.67
CA ASP A 707 8.65 -18.13 -21.09
C ASP A 707 9.48 -18.47 -22.34
N HIS A 708 9.14 -17.85 -23.48
CA HIS A 708 9.84 -18.03 -24.76
C HIS A 708 11.32 -17.56 -24.74
N TYR A 709 11.75 -16.90 -23.67
CA TYR A 709 13.09 -16.32 -23.51
C TYR A 709 14.03 -17.07 -22.56
N GLY A 710 13.64 -18.26 -22.06
CA GLY A 710 14.54 -19.16 -21.34
C GLY A 710 14.98 -18.72 -19.94
N TYR A 711 14.45 -17.61 -19.40
CA TYR A 711 14.65 -17.22 -18.02
C TYR A 711 13.64 -17.94 -17.11
N GLU A 712 14.11 -18.60 -16.06
CA GLU A 712 13.34 -19.52 -15.20
C GLU A 712 12.28 -18.85 -14.28
N LYS A 713 11.92 -17.59 -14.54
CA LYS A 713 11.11 -16.74 -13.66
C LYS A 713 9.63 -16.76 -14.03
N THR A 714 8.97 -17.89 -13.79
CA THR A 714 7.52 -18.04 -13.97
C THR A 714 6.76 -16.96 -13.17
N HIS A 715 6.09 -16.05 -13.87
CA HIS A 715 5.34 -14.97 -13.22
C HIS A 715 4.09 -15.51 -12.52
N GLU A 716 3.86 -15.07 -11.28
CA GLU A 716 2.72 -15.50 -10.46
C GLU A 716 1.48 -14.66 -10.77
N ILE A 717 0.35 -15.33 -10.99
CA ILE A 717 -0.98 -14.69 -11.02
C ILE A 717 -1.64 -14.81 -9.65
N VAL A 718 -2.43 -13.80 -9.27
CA VAL A 718 -3.29 -13.81 -8.08
C VAL A 718 -4.74 -13.51 -8.47
N GLY A 719 -5.67 -14.39 -8.08
CA GLY A 719 -7.11 -14.18 -8.14
C GLY A 719 -7.70 -14.11 -6.74
N ARG A 720 -8.36 -13.01 -6.39
CA ARG A 720 -9.07 -12.83 -5.11
C ARG A 720 -10.58 -12.90 -5.35
N PHE A 721 -11.21 -13.88 -4.73
CA PHE A 721 -12.67 -14.07 -4.73
C PHE A 721 -13.23 -13.45 -3.45
N SER A 722 -13.93 -12.32 -3.59
CA SER A 722 -14.51 -11.55 -2.48
C SER A 722 -16.00 -11.83 -2.27
N ARG A 723 -16.68 -12.40 -3.27
CA ARG A 723 -18.05 -12.93 -3.15
C ARG A 723 -18.29 -14.07 -4.14
N LEU A 724 -19.09 -15.05 -3.72
CA LEU A 724 -19.73 -16.03 -4.61
C LEU A 724 -21.24 -16.03 -4.29
N LEU A 725 -22.06 -16.01 -5.34
CA LEU A 725 -23.52 -16.14 -5.31
C LEU A 725 -23.95 -17.30 -6.22
N ILE A 726 -24.96 -18.04 -5.77
CA ILE A 726 -25.72 -19.00 -6.59
C ILE A 726 -27.20 -18.66 -6.41
N LEU A 727 -27.86 -18.29 -7.50
CA LEU A 727 -29.27 -17.90 -7.54
C LEU A 727 -30.07 -18.98 -8.27
N LYS A 728 -31.23 -19.40 -7.75
CA LYS A 728 -32.17 -20.23 -8.51
C LYS A 728 -33.09 -19.34 -9.35
N ARG A 729 -33.52 -19.83 -10.52
CA ARG A 729 -34.40 -19.15 -11.48
C ARG A 729 -35.59 -20.02 -11.88
#